data_AF-A0A7S1NDF4-F1
#
_entry.id   AF-A0A7S1NDF4-F1
#
_cell.length_a   1.000
_cell.length_b   1.000
_cell.length_c   1.000
_cell.angle_alpha   90.00
_cell.angle_beta   90.00
_cell.angle_gamma   90.00
#
_symmetry.space_group_name_H-M   'P 1'
#
loop_
_entity.id
_entity.type
_entity.pdbx_description
1 polymer ?
#
loop_
_entity_poly.entity_id
_entity_poly.type
_entity_poly.pdbx_seq_one_letter_code
_entity_poly.pdbx_strand_id
1 'polypeptide(L)'
;FGSAMAKRLALQLDYFMSSQFAGVAMARQRGLYKAAGLDLTLRPNVPPGMEAEEVLKGYRATDSELWLGTMEQNTLLPEIQKGVAVQAVAAMFGRSPLALALRPGQGLQAGQRGEGLRIGAHVDTVDLLQRILPASEVVAAEREEKLAMLLDGRIDAVQVYDVMETLKLKADMGAEPGVVSFQSAAQLSGQDCQLGYSQVVFSPTQQLASEEDRQALRRFLAATFEGWALACQDPAAAASEVMRMQDSGQVTGHWLDTAEFTEESIRRCCQYVQATRRGHMLGTIDATVWSRACSWLVPDPAVPHAETLDPTLWAPDPKFILGHDSARVVREETRARTQAVRDLRGQWPVLAILTCGAAPLGAHHADGEVRGGLAASPEASWFHKAEVGKQVGVEVREVLLPANVTTKEVIEEIRRHEDADGLQVMWPLPDTVDTARVLEAIPVDQDVDGVHYLGRMELSGGHAAVPKGVQQRNEPVTPAAVLRLLSDYGVDVAGRRVLVVGRSRLVGQPLAYMLTQRDAVVTVAHSHTDAAQLKALVGEADILIPCAGVPGLINAAWIKDGAVVINVGTTLSAEFLPDRYLVPDISGLTSVTNAQLIGTCPGGVGPMVVAMLFRNVALNAEARGDWGMGGATKDTPALQGAGLQVALRGAPQWELSQTEAGVPCIRRTIHCGSYTDAVDLMRAVAAESNRLDHHPNVRIVHHCIHGVDVAMEVWTYSVNNVTEVDFRLAAAIDQLCN
;
A
#
# COMPACT_ATOMS: atom_id res chain seq x y z
N PHE A 1 1.80 -45.42 -16.21
CA PHE A 1 2.64 -44.59 -15.34
C PHE A 1 2.36 -45.01 -13.91
N GLY A 2 3.33 -45.65 -13.24
CA GLY A 2 3.13 -46.20 -11.90
C GLY A 2 2.75 -45.11 -10.90
N SER A 3 1.82 -45.41 -9.99
CA SER A 3 1.42 -44.50 -8.92
C SER A 3 2.62 -44.22 -8.03
N ALA A 4 3.23 -43.03 -8.16
CA ALA A 4 4.07 -42.52 -7.09
C ALA A 4 3.23 -42.54 -5.81
N MET A 5 3.71 -43.19 -4.74
CA MET A 5 3.02 -43.13 -3.45
C MET A 5 2.86 -41.66 -3.05
N ALA A 6 1.66 -41.28 -2.61
CA ALA A 6 1.41 -39.92 -2.16
C ALA A 6 2.35 -39.57 -1.01
N LYS A 7 2.95 -38.38 -1.04
CA LYS A 7 3.82 -37.92 0.05
C LYS A 7 2.93 -37.61 1.25
N ARG A 8 3.22 -38.25 2.38
CA ARG A 8 2.49 -38.03 3.64
C ARG A 8 2.90 -36.70 4.25
N LEU A 9 1.92 -35.96 4.75
CA LEU A 9 2.13 -34.64 5.33
C LEU A 9 1.21 -34.46 6.54
N ALA A 10 1.79 -34.03 7.66
CA ALA A 10 1.11 -33.69 8.90
C ALA A 10 1.10 -32.16 9.08
N LEU A 11 -0.08 -31.60 9.27
CA LEU A 11 -0.28 -30.18 9.57
C LEU A 11 -0.78 -30.03 11.02
N GLN A 12 0.04 -29.40 11.86
CA GLN A 12 -0.31 -28.97 13.21
C GLN A 12 -0.97 -27.60 13.17
N LEU A 13 -2.24 -27.53 13.53
CA LEU A 13 -2.93 -26.24 13.65
C LEU A 13 -2.65 -25.65 15.05
N ASP A 14 -2.46 -24.33 15.14
CA ASP A 14 -2.45 -23.50 16.37
C ASP A 14 -3.82 -23.29 16.98
N TYR A 15 -4.86 -23.70 16.23
CA TYR A 15 -6.22 -23.64 16.68
C TYR A 15 -7.01 -24.82 16.15
N PHE A 16 -8.23 -25.00 16.64
CA PHE A 16 -9.12 -25.99 16.06
C PHE A 16 -9.52 -25.59 14.63
N MET A 17 -10.05 -26.53 13.83
CA MET A 17 -10.54 -26.25 12.48
C MET A 17 -11.63 -25.16 12.51
N SER A 18 -11.31 -23.96 12.03
CA SER A 18 -12.14 -22.77 12.13
C SER A 18 -12.14 -22.01 10.81
N SER A 19 -12.84 -20.88 10.77
CA SER A 19 -12.85 -19.99 9.59
C SER A 19 -11.45 -19.55 9.16
N GLN A 20 -10.48 -19.52 10.09
CA GLN A 20 -9.08 -19.22 9.81
C GLN A 20 -8.37 -20.29 8.97
N PHE A 21 -8.95 -21.48 8.82
CA PHE A 21 -8.43 -22.59 8.02
C PHE A 21 -9.36 -22.98 6.86
N ALA A 22 -10.29 -22.10 6.48
CA ALA A 22 -11.26 -22.37 5.41
C ALA A 22 -10.59 -22.79 4.09
N GLY A 23 -9.43 -22.22 3.75
CA GLY A 23 -8.66 -22.65 2.58
C GLY A 23 -8.20 -24.10 2.65
N VAL A 24 -7.77 -24.57 3.84
CA VAL A 24 -7.39 -25.97 4.05
C VAL A 24 -8.62 -26.88 3.93
N ALA A 25 -9.76 -26.47 4.51
CA ALA A 25 -11.01 -27.21 4.45
C ALA A 25 -11.51 -27.37 3.01
N MET A 26 -11.57 -26.28 2.25
CA MET A 26 -11.98 -26.27 0.84
C MET A 26 -11.04 -27.09 -0.05
N ALA A 27 -9.72 -26.96 0.13
CA ALA A 27 -8.75 -27.75 -0.63
C ALA A 27 -8.90 -29.26 -0.38
N ARG A 28 -9.21 -29.65 0.85
CA ARG A 28 -9.47 -31.06 1.21
C ARG A 28 -10.80 -31.54 0.62
N GLN A 29 -11.87 -30.76 0.74
CA GLN A 29 -13.19 -31.06 0.17
C GLN A 29 -13.12 -31.29 -1.34
N ARG A 30 -12.35 -30.46 -2.05
CA ARG A 30 -12.16 -30.51 -3.50
C ARG A 30 -11.09 -31.52 -3.95
N GLY A 31 -10.41 -32.19 -3.01
CA GLY A 31 -9.40 -33.19 -3.32
C GLY A 31 -8.10 -32.62 -3.92
N LEU A 32 -7.82 -31.31 -3.74
CA LEU A 32 -6.67 -30.63 -4.34
C LEU A 32 -5.34 -31.22 -3.83
N TYR A 33 -5.24 -31.54 -2.54
CA TYR A 33 -4.04 -32.19 -2.00
C TYR A 33 -3.80 -33.57 -2.64
N LYS A 34 -4.84 -34.38 -2.80
CA LYS A 34 -4.74 -35.69 -3.46
C LYS A 34 -4.36 -35.56 -4.93
N ALA A 35 -4.95 -34.60 -5.64
CA ALA A 35 -4.59 -34.28 -7.03
C ALA A 35 -3.13 -33.83 -7.15
N ALA A 36 -2.60 -33.16 -6.13
CA ALA A 36 -1.19 -32.77 -6.02
C ALA A 36 -0.25 -33.90 -5.55
N GLY A 37 -0.77 -35.13 -5.33
CA GLY A 37 0.01 -36.27 -4.87
C GLY A 37 0.38 -36.22 -3.39
N LEU A 38 -0.44 -35.56 -2.57
CA LEU A 38 -0.24 -35.38 -1.12
C LEU A 38 -1.33 -36.10 -0.32
N ASP A 39 -0.91 -36.71 0.79
CA ASP A 39 -1.80 -37.28 1.79
C ASP A 39 -1.72 -36.45 3.08
N LEU A 40 -2.66 -35.51 3.22
CA LEU A 40 -2.70 -34.53 4.31
C LEU A 40 -3.45 -35.09 5.53
N THR A 41 -2.73 -35.20 6.65
CA THR A 41 -3.27 -35.46 7.98
C THR A 41 -3.28 -34.17 8.81
N LEU A 42 -4.44 -33.83 9.37
CA LEU A 42 -4.55 -32.72 10.33
C LEU A 42 -4.30 -33.28 11.73
N ARG A 43 -3.47 -32.60 12.52
CA ARG A 43 -3.13 -33.01 13.89
C ARG A 43 -4.11 -32.40 14.90
N PRO A 44 -4.32 -33.08 16.06
CA PRO A 44 -5.01 -32.51 17.22
C PRO A 44 -4.46 -31.14 17.60
N ASN A 45 -5.30 -30.24 18.11
CA ASN A 45 -4.78 -29.01 18.70
C ASN A 45 -3.92 -29.31 19.94
N VAL A 46 -2.95 -28.45 20.21
CA VAL A 46 -2.08 -28.53 21.39
C VAL A 46 -2.20 -27.24 22.19
N PRO A 47 -1.74 -27.18 23.45
CA PRO A 47 -1.72 -25.92 24.19
C PRO A 47 -0.97 -24.83 23.42
N PRO A 48 -1.47 -23.57 23.43
CA PRO A 48 -0.84 -22.47 22.71
C PRO A 48 0.64 -22.30 23.05
N GLY A 49 1.48 -22.12 22.03
CA GLY A 49 2.92 -22.00 22.15
C GLY A 49 3.68 -23.33 22.09
N MET A 50 2.99 -24.48 22.10
CA MET A 50 3.62 -25.80 21.99
C MET A 50 3.66 -26.33 20.54
N GLU A 51 3.00 -25.66 19.60
CA GLU A 51 2.83 -26.13 18.22
C GLU A 51 4.17 -26.36 17.52
N ALA A 52 5.09 -25.39 17.61
CA ALA A 52 6.40 -25.47 16.95
C ALA A 52 7.24 -26.64 17.48
N GLU A 53 7.20 -26.90 18.79
CA GLU A 53 7.87 -28.06 19.38
C GLU A 53 7.25 -29.38 18.94
N GLU A 54 5.91 -29.47 18.89
CA GLU A 54 5.21 -30.69 18.48
C GLU A 54 5.46 -31.02 17.01
N VAL A 55 5.51 -30.01 16.13
CA VAL A 55 5.93 -30.18 14.74
C VAL A 55 7.36 -30.75 14.66
N LEU A 56 8.27 -30.23 15.47
CA LEU A 56 9.66 -30.70 15.48
C LEU A 56 9.81 -32.11 16.06
N LYS A 57 9.02 -32.46 17.09
CA LYS A 57 8.96 -33.82 17.66
C LYS A 57 8.41 -34.81 16.65
N GLY A 58 7.33 -34.45 15.96
CA GLY A 58 6.72 -35.25 14.90
C GLY A 58 7.70 -35.53 13.76
N TYR A 59 8.36 -34.48 13.25
CA TYR A 59 9.40 -34.60 12.24
C TYR A 59 10.52 -35.57 12.64
N ARG A 60 11.02 -35.47 13.88
CA ARG A 60 12.09 -36.34 14.39
C ARG A 60 11.65 -37.79 14.62
N ALA A 61 10.35 -38.05 14.72
CA ALA A 61 9.81 -39.39 14.91
C ALA A 61 9.66 -40.17 13.59
N THR A 62 9.68 -39.50 12.44
CA THR A 62 9.37 -40.11 11.14
C THR A 62 10.25 -39.57 10.01
N ASP A 63 11.02 -40.45 9.36
CA ASP A 63 11.88 -40.04 8.22
C ASP A 63 11.14 -39.85 6.88
N SER A 64 9.84 -40.16 6.81
CA SER A 64 9.08 -40.23 5.54
C SER A 64 7.82 -39.37 5.48
N GLU A 65 7.47 -38.68 6.56
CA GLU A 65 6.31 -37.80 6.65
C GLU A 65 6.79 -36.36 6.81
N LEU A 66 6.21 -35.45 6.04
CA LEU A 66 6.50 -34.02 6.13
C LEU A 66 5.71 -33.40 7.28
N TRP A 67 6.34 -32.51 8.03
CA TRP A 67 5.70 -31.81 9.13
C TRP A 67 5.69 -30.30 8.91
N LEU A 68 4.54 -29.70 9.20
CA LEU A 68 4.25 -28.28 9.12
C LEU A 68 3.39 -27.87 10.31
N GLY A 69 3.46 -26.59 10.67
CA GLY A 69 2.49 -26.00 11.59
C GLY A 69 1.99 -24.65 11.12
N THR A 70 0.92 -24.18 11.76
CA THR A 70 0.44 -22.79 11.70
C THR A 70 0.61 -22.15 13.07
N MET A 71 1.01 -20.89 13.13
CA MET A 71 1.10 -20.06 14.34
C MET A 71 0.99 -18.58 13.97
N GLU A 72 0.79 -17.69 14.94
CA GLU A 72 0.99 -16.26 14.72
C GLU A 72 2.48 -15.90 14.72
N GLN A 73 2.91 -14.84 14.01
CA GLN A 73 4.31 -14.42 14.05
C GLN A 73 4.76 -14.02 15.46
N ASN A 74 3.88 -13.37 16.24
CA ASN A 74 4.11 -12.98 17.64
C ASN A 74 4.27 -14.17 18.59
N THR A 75 3.79 -15.37 18.25
CA THR A 75 3.94 -16.57 19.08
C THR A 75 5.02 -17.51 18.53
N LEU A 76 5.15 -17.62 17.20
CA LEU A 76 6.20 -18.42 16.55
C LEU A 76 7.60 -17.86 16.82
N LEU A 77 7.77 -16.54 16.72
CA LEU A 77 9.08 -15.92 16.83
C LEU A 77 9.73 -16.18 18.21
N PRO A 78 9.05 -15.99 19.36
CA PRO A 78 9.60 -16.37 20.66
C PRO A 78 10.09 -17.83 20.74
N GLU A 79 9.39 -18.79 20.12
CA GLU A 79 9.82 -20.19 20.10
C GLU A 79 11.10 -20.41 19.29
N ILE A 80 11.22 -19.75 18.13
CA ILE A 80 12.47 -19.76 17.36
C ILE A 80 13.62 -19.17 18.18
N GLN A 81 13.37 -18.09 18.92
CA GLN A 81 14.38 -17.45 19.78
C GLN A 81 14.80 -18.33 20.98
N LYS A 82 13.95 -19.27 21.42
CA LYS A 82 14.28 -20.32 22.39
C LYS A 82 15.09 -21.49 21.79
N GLY A 83 15.32 -21.49 20.48
CA GLY A 83 16.09 -22.51 19.77
C GLY A 83 15.25 -23.59 19.09
N VAL A 84 13.93 -23.41 18.96
CA VAL A 84 13.10 -24.31 18.15
C VAL A 84 13.45 -24.13 16.67
N ALA A 85 14.06 -25.15 16.07
CA ALA A 85 14.67 -25.08 14.74
C ALA A 85 13.64 -25.18 13.59
N VAL A 86 12.77 -24.18 13.47
CA VAL A 86 11.76 -24.03 12.40
C VAL A 86 11.93 -22.71 11.65
N GLN A 87 11.43 -22.65 10.42
CA GLN A 87 11.36 -21.41 9.64
C GLN A 87 9.95 -21.20 9.11
N ALA A 88 9.50 -19.95 9.10
CA ALA A 88 8.31 -19.54 8.37
C ALA A 88 8.53 -19.70 6.87
N VAL A 89 7.48 -20.04 6.13
CA VAL A 89 7.56 -20.28 4.67
C VAL A 89 6.44 -19.62 3.87
N ALA A 90 5.29 -19.37 4.50
CA ALA A 90 4.13 -18.70 3.93
C ALA A 90 3.27 -18.16 5.08
N ALA A 91 2.29 -17.31 4.79
CA ALA A 91 1.33 -16.86 5.79
C ALA A 91 -0.07 -16.85 5.19
N MET A 92 -1.07 -17.36 5.91
CA MET A 92 -2.45 -17.25 5.44
C MET A 92 -2.97 -15.83 5.62
N PHE A 93 -2.62 -15.13 6.71
CA PHE A 93 -3.09 -13.77 6.97
C PHE A 93 -1.95 -12.75 6.86
N GLY A 94 -2.17 -11.71 6.05
CA GLY A 94 -1.18 -10.66 5.77
C GLY A 94 -0.94 -9.70 6.94
N ARG A 95 -1.77 -9.78 7.97
CA ARG A 95 -1.64 -9.05 9.23
C ARG A 95 -2.34 -9.81 10.36
N SER A 96 -2.03 -9.49 11.61
CA SER A 96 -2.73 -10.07 12.76
C SER A 96 -4.18 -9.55 12.87
N PRO A 97 -5.17 -10.44 13.11
CA PRO A 97 -6.57 -10.06 13.38
C PRO A 97 -6.82 -9.67 14.85
N LEU A 98 -5.77 -9.53 15.66
CA LEU A 98 -5.88 -9.16 17.07
C LEU A 98 -6.43 -7.73 17.24
N ALA A 99 -7.49 -7.63 18.02
CA ALA A 99 -8.17 -6.39 18.34
C ALA A 99 -8.61 -6.34 19.81
N LEU A 100 -9.01 -5.16 20.26
CA LEU A 100 -9.71 -4.93 21.52
C LEU A 100 -11.19 -4.74 21.22
N ALA A 101 -12.04 -5.54 21.86
CA ALA A 101 -13.48 -5.32 21.90
C ALA A 101 -13.88 -4.62 23.20
N LEU A 102 -14.80 -3.66 23.09
CA LEU A 102 -15.38 -2.87 24.17
C LEU A 102 -16.92 -2.95 24.10
N ARG A 103 -17.59 -2.57 25.20
CA ARG A 103 -19.05 -2.47 25.23
C ARG A 103 -19.57 -1.40 24.24
N PRO A 104 -20.84 -1.46 23.82
CA PRO A 104 -21.36 -0.61 22.75
C PRO A 104 -21.26 0.87 23.14
N GLY A 105 -20.85 1.71 22.19
CA GLY A 105 -20.65 3.14 22.41
C GLY A 105 -19.39 3.52 23.21
N GLN A 106 -18.55 2.55 23.57
CA GLN A 106 -17.23 2.79 24.16
C GLN A 106 -16.13 2.64 23.11
N GLY A 107 -15.04 3.40 23.26
CA GLY A 107 -13.88 3.37 22.37
C GLY A 107 -12.68 4.05 23.00
N LEU A 108 -11.50 3.89 22.38
CA LEU A 108 -10.28 4.55 22.82
C LEU A 108 -10.18 5.96 22.24
N GLN A 109 -9.82 6.93 23.07
CA GLN A 109 -9.62 8.33 22.68
C GLN A 109 -8.18 8.56 22.22
N ALA A 110 -7.95 9.55 21.36
CA ALA A 110 -6.59 9.94 20.96
C ALA A 110 -5.80 10.46 22.17
N GLY A 111 -4.58 9.96 22.36
CA GLY A 111 -3.73 10.26 23.51
C GLY A 111 -4.00 9.38 24.75
N GLN A 112 -5.04 8.55 24.75
CA GLN A 112 -5.31 7.61 25.84
C GLN A 112 -4.30 6.46 25.80
N ARG A 113 -3.56 6.23 26.89
CA ARG A 113 -2.57 5.15 27.01
C ARG A 113 -3.10 3.94 27.77
N GLY A 114 -4.41 3.94 28.04
CA GLY A 114 -5.11 2.89 28.76
C GLY A 114 -5.44 3.25 30.21
N GLU A 115 -5.33 4.52 30.60
CA GLU A 115 -5.56 4.98 31.96
C GLU A 115 -6.92 4.50 32.49
N GLY A 116 -6.89 3.72 33.57
CA GLY A 116 -8.09 3.21 34.24
C GLY A 116 -8.83 2.09 33.49
N LEU A 117 -8.29 1.59 32.37
CA LEU A 117 -8.86 0.44 31.66
C LEU A 117 -8.37 -0.87 32.25
N ARG A 118 -9.29 -1.78 32.56
CA ARG A 118 -9.00 -3.18 32.84
C ARG A 118 -9.22 -4.00 31.58
N ILE A 119 -8.20 -4.68 31.08
CA ILE A 119 -8.23 -5.38 29.80
C ILE A 119 -8.04 -6.87 30.02
N GLY A 120 -9.03 -7.69 29.65
CA GLY A 120 -8.86 -9.15 29.64
C GLY A 120 -8.08 -9.61 28.41
N ALA A 121 -7.07 -10.46 28.58
CA ALA A 121 -6.24 -10.94 27.48
C ALA A 121 -5.80 -12.39 27.67
N HIS A 122 -5.51 -13.09 26.57
CA HIS A 122 -4.81 -14.37 26.67
C HIS A 122 -3.41 -14.17 27.25
N VAL A 123 -2.91 -15.16 28.01
CA VAL A 123 -1.60 -15.12 28.69
C VAL A 123 -0.47 -14.72 27.75
N ASP A 124 -0.46 -15.23 26.53
CA ASP A 124 0.53 -14.97 25.47
C ASP A 124 0.43 -13.57 24.84
N THR A 125 -0.63 -12.82 25.13
CA THR A 125 -0.86 -11.45 24.62
C THR A 125 -0.81 -10.37 25.70
N VAL A 126 -0.60 -10.74 26.98
CA VAL A 126 -0.55 -9.79 28.10
C VAL A 126 0.59 -8.79 27.91
N ASP A 127 1.82 -9.27 27.72
CA ASP A 127 3.00 -8.40 27.54
C ASP A 127 2.86 -7.51 26.31
N LEU A 128 2.26 -8.05 25.25
CA LEU A 128 1.99 -7.34 24.02
C LEU A 128 1.05 -6.15 24.25
N LEU A 129 -0.07 -6.38 24.93
CA LEU A 129 -1.02 -5.34 25.27
C LEU A 129 -0.45 -4.32 26.24
N GLN A 130 0.35 -4.75 27.21
CA GLN A 130 1.02 -3.84 28.13
C GLN A 130 2.00 -2.90 27.41
N ARG A 131 2.64 -3.36 26.32
CA ARG A 131 3.47 -2.48 25.47
C ARG A 131 2.64 -1.48 24.67
N ILE A 132 1.46 -1.88 24.20
CA ILE A 132 0.56 -1.05 23.38
C ILE A 132 -0.17 -0.01 24.24
N LEU A 133 -0.68 -0.41 25.40
CA LEU A 133 -1.45 0.39 26.35
C LEU A 133 -0.79 0.36 27.74
N PRO A 134 0.35 1.04 27.92
CA PRO A 134 1.18 0.91 29.12
C PRO A 134 0.53 1.40 30.41
N ALA A 135 -0.55 2.18 30.33
CA ALA A 135 -1.28 2.68 31.50
C ALA A 135 -2.51 1.83 31.86
N SER A 136 -2.77 0.73 31.13
CA SER A 136 -3.86 -0.20 31.42
C SER A 136 -3.47 -1.28 32.44
N GLU A 137 -4.48 -1.83 33.11
CA GLU A 137 -4.36 -3.07 33.89
C GLU A 137 -4.74 -4.25 33.00
N VAL A 138 -3.76 -5.00 32.51
CA VAL A 138 -4.01 -6.19 31.68
C VAL A 138 -4.11 -7.43 32.57
N VAL A 139 -5.27 -8.10 32.50
CA VAL A 139 -5.62 -9.28 33.28
C VAL A 139 -5.55 -10.50 32.36
N ALA A 140 -4.69 -11.46 32.71
CA ALA A 140 -4.67 -12.77 32.05
C ALA A 140 -6.00 -13.50 32.30
N ALA A 141 -6.67 -13.90 31.23
CA ALA A 141 -7.96 -14.58 31.26
C ALA A 141 -7.93 -15.83 30.37
N GLU A 142 -8.56 -16.91 30.85
CA GLU A 142 -8.74 -18.13 30.08
C GLU A 142 -9.59 -17.88 28.84
N ARG A 143 -9.31 -18.63 27.76
CA ARG A 143 -9.98 -18.40 26.46
C ARG A 143 -11.51 -18.51 26.55
N GLU A 144 -12.00 -19.39 27.41
CA GLU A 144 -13.42 -19.66 27.62
C GLU A 144 -14.14 -18.61 28.48
N GLU A 145 -13.41 -17.85 29.30
CA GLU A 145 -13.99 -16.92 30.28
C GLU A 145 -13.89 -15.45 29.84
N LYS A 146 -12.89 -15.10 29.02
CA LYS A 146 -12.56 -13.69 28.74
C LYS A 146 -13.73 -12.88 28.18
N LEU A 147 -14.56 -13.46 27.31
CA LEU A 147 -15.72 -12.76 26.74
C LEU A 147 -16.79 -12.51 27.81
N ALA A 148 -17.05 -13.49 28.69
CA ALA A 148 -17.98 -13.34 29.81
C ALA A 148 -17.51 -12.26 30.79
N MET A 149 -16.19 -12.12 31.02
CA MET A 149 -15.67 -11.04 31.86
C MET A 149 -16.04 -9.64 31.33
N LEU A 150 -16.06 -9.44 30.01
CA LEU A 150 -16.50 -8.18 29.41
C LEU A 150 -18.01 -7.98 29.59
N LEU A 151 -18.81 -9.01 29.31
CA LEU A 151 -20.27 -8.96 29.41
C LEU A 151 -20.74 -8.68 30.84
N ASP A 152 -20.09 -9.28 31.83
CA ASP A 152 -20.38 -9.10 33.25
C ASP A 152 -19.79 -7.80 33.83
N GLY A 153 -19.02 -7.04 33.04
CA GLY A 153 -18.38 -5.79 33.47
C GLY A 153 -17.21 -5.96 34.44
N ARG A 154 -16.57 -7.14 34.47
CA ARG A 154 -15.35 -7.40 35.25
C ARG A 154 -14.11 -6.75 34.64
N ILE A 155 -14.16 -6.49 33.33
CA ILE A 155 -13.16 -5.78 32.52
C ILE A 155 -13.87 -4.75 31.63
N ASP A 156 -13.12 -3.74 31.17
CA ASP A 156 -13.62 -2.67 30.32
C ASP A 156 -13.42 -2.95 28.83
N ALA A 157 -12.37 -3.72 28.50
CA ALA A 157 -12.07 -4.20 27.16
C ALA A 157 -11.54 -5.63 27.21
N VAL A 158 -11.64 -6.35 26.09
CA VAL A 158 -11.12 -7.72 25.96
C VAL A 158 -10.39 -7.91 24.65
N GLN A 159 -9.27 -8.61 24.67
CA GLN A 159 -8.58 -9.07 23.48
C GLN A 159 -9.46 -10.06 22.72
N VAL A 160 -9.60 -9.83 21.42
CA VAL A 160 -10.40 -10.65 20.51
C VAL A 160 -9.67 -10.89 19.19
N TYR A 161 -10.04 -11.97 18.51
CA TYR A 161 -9.84 -12.17 17.09
C TYR A 161 -11.03 -11.58 16.33
N ASP A 162 -10.83 -10.48 15.58
CA ASP A 162 -11.92 -9.78 14.88
C ASP A 162 -12.60 -10.60 13.77
N VAL A 163 -11.97 -11.69 13.33
CA VAL A 163 -12.56 -12.60 12.35
C VAL A 163 -13.68 -13.47 12.92
N MET A 164 -13.77 -13.63 14.25
CA MET A 164 -14.69 -14.58 14.89
C MET A 164 -15.31 -14.05 16.19
N GLU A 165 -14.49 -13.74 17.20
CA GLU A 165 -14.98 -13.47 18.55
C GLU A 165 -15.81 -12.17 18.63
N THR A 166 -15.57 -11.21 17.74
CA THR A 166 -16.39 -9.99 17.64
C THR A 166 -17.80 -10.27 17.10
N LEU A 167 -17.96 -11.27 16.23
CA LEU A 167 -19.27 -11.71 15.74
C LEU A 167 -20.07 -12.40 16.83
N LYS A 168 -19.40 -13.23 17.64
CA LYS A 168 -20.01 -13.82 18.84
C LYS A 168 -20.41 -12.76 19.84
N LEU A 169 -19.51 -11.83 20.18
CA LEU A 169 -19.84 -10.72 21.09
C LEU A 169 -21.05 -9.92 20.60
N LYS A 170 -21.12 -9.61 19.30
CA LYS A 170 -22.28 -8.94 18.71
C LYS A 170 -23.58 -9.74 18.92
N ALA A 171 -23.53 -11.06 18.73
CA ALA A 171 -24.68 -11.94 18.96
C ALA A 171 -25.10 -11.96 20.45
N ASP A 172 -24.14 -12.10 21.35
CA ASP A 172 -24.37 -12.17 22.80
C ASP A 172 -24.88 -10.82 23.37
N MET A 173 -24.39 -9.70 22.85
CA MET A 173 -24.73 -8.34 23.30
C MET A 173 -26.02 -7.81 22.66
N GLY A 174 -26.43 -8.36 21.51
CA GLY A 174 -27.51 -7.82 20.69
C GLY A 174 -27.23 -6.43 20.11
N ALA A 175 -25.97 -5.99 20.11
CA ALA A 175 -25.51 -4.68 19.64
C ALA A 175 -24.07 -4.76 19.15
N GLU A 176 -23.64 -3.80 18.31
CA GLU A 176 -22.26 -3.75 17.82
C GLU A 176 -21.28 -3.41 18.95
N PRO A 177 -20.27 -4.27 19.21
CA PRO A 177 -19.19 -3.94 20.14
C PRO A 177 -18.32 -2.83 19.54
N GLY A 178 -17.70 -2.02 20.41
CA GLY A 178 -16.61 -1.15 19.96
C GLY A 178 -15.40 -2.02 19.64
N VAL A 179 -14.82 -1.93 18.43
CA VAL A 179 -13.65 -2.73 18.05
C VAL A 179 -12.50 -1.81 17.64
N VAL A 180 -11.34 -2.01 18.25
CA VAL A 180 -10.12 -1.25 17.95
C VAL A 180 -8.98 -2.24 17.70
N SER A 181 -8.43 -2.27 16.48
CA SER A 181 -7.27 -3.12 16.18
C SER A 181 -6.08 -2.77 17.08
N PHE A 182 -5.19 -3.72 17.35
CA PHE A 182 -3.98 -3.45 18.14
C PHE A 182 -3.10 -2.35 17.52
N GLN A 183 -3.03 -2.31 16.20
CA GLN A 183 -2.33 -1.24 15.47
C GLN A 183 -2.96 0.13 15.77
N SER A 184 -4.28 0.23 15.70
CA SER A 184 -5.01 1.47 15.98
C SER A 184 -4.88 1.87 17.45
N ALA A 185 -4.94 0.91 18.37
CA ALA A 185 -4.74 1.16 19.80
C ALA A 185 -3.34 1.73 20.08
N ALA A 186 -2.30 1.19 19.45
CA ALA A 186 -0.93 1.72 19.56
C ALA A 186 -0.81 3.14 19.02
N GLN A 187 -1.39 3.41 17.84
CA GLN A 187 -1.40 4.75 17.26
C GLN A 187 -2.08 5.77 18.18
N LEU A 188 -3.21 5.40 18.79
CA LEU A 188 -3.94 6.27 19.73
C LEU A 188 -3.14 6.53 21.01
N SER A 189 -2.36 5.57 21.50
CA SER A 189 -1.53 5.72 22.71
C SER A 189 -0.16 6.37 22.45
N GLY A 190 0.15 6.67 21.18
CA GLY A 190 1.46 7.20 20.75
C GLY A 190 2.57 6.16 20.78
N GLN A 191 2.21 4.87 20.73
CA GLN A 191 3.13 3.73 20.60
C GLN A 191 3.19 3.26 19.14
N ASP A 192 4.21 2.47 18.81
CA ASP A 192 4.25 1.70 17.57
C ASP A 192 3.90 0.24 17.85
N CYS A 193 3.29 -0.42 16.88
CA CYS A 193 2.94 -1.84 16.93
C CYS A 193 3.28 -2.48 15.59
N GLN A 194 3.92 -3.63 15.61
CA GLN A 194 4.32 -4.36 14.40
C GLN A 194 4.13 -5.86 14.64
N LEU A 195 2.87 -6.31 14.65
CA LEU A 195 2.54 -7.73 14.87
C LEU A 195 2.97 -8.63 13.70
N GLY A 196 3.12 -8.05 12.50
CA GLY A 196 3.46 -8.80 11.30
C GLY A 196 2.34 -9.73 10.86
N TYR A 197 2.69 -10.95 10.47
CA TYR A 197 1.77 -11.94 9.88
C TYR A 197 1.07 -12.80 10.94
N SER A 198 -0.13 -13.30 10.62
CA SER A 198 -0.81 -14.32 11.44
C SER A 198 -1.13 -15.54 10.57
N GLN A 199 -1.42 -16.67 11.21
CA GLN A 199 -1.61 -17.96 10.53
C GLN A 199 -0.41 -18.27 9.60
N VAL A 200 0.79 -18.02 10.12
CA VAL A 200 2.08 -18.29 9.50
C VAL A 200 2.28 -19.78 9.39
N VAL A 201 2.46 -20.27 8.16
CA VAL A 201 2.86 -21.65 7.90
C VAL A 201 4.37 -21.76 8.08
N PHE A 202 4.81 -22.70 8.90
CA PHE A 202 6.22 -22.95 9.18
C PHE A 202 6.57 -24.43 9.07
N SER A 203 7.85 -24.73 8.91
CA SER A 203 8.37 -26.08 8.76
C SER A 203 9.73 -26.24 9.46
N PRO A 204 10.12 -27.46 9.91
CA PRO A 204 11.47 -27.71 10.43
C PRO A 204 12.55 -27.28 9.45
N THR A 205 13.55 -26.55 9.93
CA THR A 205 14.66 -26.02 9.11
C THR A 205 15.36 -27.12 8.31
N GLN A 206 15.55 -28.29 8.94
CA GLN A 206 16.20 -29.44 8.30
C GLN A 206 15.37 -30.04 7.15
N GLN A 207 14.03 -29.99 7.24
CA GLN A 207 13.13 -30.43 6.16
C GLN A 207 13.27 -29.53 4.92
N LEU A 208 13.55 -28.24 5.12
CA LEU A 208 13.68 -27.25 4.04
C LEU A 208 14.98 -27.39 3.23
N ALA A 209 15.94 -28.22 3.66
CA ALA A 209 17.17 -28.49 2.92
C ALA A 209 16.98 -29.47 1.74
N SER A 210 15.88 -30.22 1.72
CA SER A 210 15.58 -31.23 0.69
C SER A 210 14.72 -30.64 -0.43
N GLU A 211 15.23 -30.59 -1.67
CA GLU A 211 14.44 -30.04 -2.79
C GLU A 211 13.18 -30.88 -3.09
N GLU A 212 13.20 -32.20 -2.85
CA GLU A 212 12.00 -33.04 -2.96
C GLU A 212 10.91 -32.59 -1.98
N ASP A 213 11.31 -32.34 -0.73
CA ASP A 213 10.38 -31.91 0.32
C ASP A 213 9.90 -30.48 0.04
N ARG A 214 10.79 -29.58 -0.41
CA ARG A 214 10.42 -28.25 -0.89
C ARG A 214 9.37 -28.29 -2.00
N GLN A 215 9.50 -29.19 -2.97
CA GLN A 215 8.51 -29.36 -4.04
C GLN A 215 7.17 -29.87 -3.51
N ALA A 216 7.18 -30.81 -2.55
CA ALA A 216 5.96 -31.25 -1.89
C ALA A 216 5.28 -30.13 -1.09
N LEU A 217 6.06 -29.30 -0.39
CA LEU A 217 5.57 -28.13 0.34
C LEU A 217 4.99 -27.06 -0.59
N ARG A 218 5.63 -26.77 -1.74
CA ARG A 218 5.08 -25.87 -2.76
C ARG A 218 3.73 -26.36 -3.29
N ARG A 219 3.60 -27.68 -3.52
CA ARG A 219 2.32 -28.30 -3.92
C ARG A 219 1.25 -28.19 -2.84
N PHE A 220 1.64 -28.35 -1.57
CA PHE A 220 0.74 -28.14 -0.42
C PHE A 220 0.23 -26.69 -0.41
N LEU A 221 1.15 -25.71 -0.43
CA LEU A 221 0.80 -24.29 -0.42
C LEU A 221 -0.06 -23.90 -1.63
N ALA A 222 0.26 -24.39 -2.83
CA ALA A 222 -0.55 -24.17 -4.03
C ALA A 222 -2.00 -24.66 -3.84
N ALA A 223 -2.17 -25.89 -3.35
CA ALA A 223 -3.50 -26.45 -3.07
C ALA A 223 -4.23 -25.68 -1.96
N THR A 224 -3.53 -25.29 -0.88
CA THR A 224 -4.12 -24.51 0.22
C THR A 224 -4.61 -23.14 -0.25
N PHE A 225 -3.82 -22.41 -1.03
CA PHE A 225 -4.19 -21.08 -1.51
C PHE A 225 -5.19 -21.11 -2.67
N GLU A 226 -5.23 -22.19 -3.44
CA GLU A 226 -6.37 -22.47 -4.34
C GLU A 226 -7.64 -22.73 -3.53
N GLY A 227 -7.56 -23.49 -2.44
CA GLY A 227 -8.66 -23.65 -1.48
C GLY A 227 -9.15 -22.32 -0.90
N TRP A 228 -8.24 -21.40 -0.57
CA TRP A 228 -8.61 -20.04 -0.16
C TRP A 228 -9.27 -19.24 -1.27
N ALA A 229 -8.79 -19.33 -2.51
CA ALA A 229 -9.43 -18.69 -3.64
C ALA A 229 -10.90 -19.17 -3.80
N LEU A 230 -11.13 -20.48 -3.63
CA LEU A 230 -12.48 -21.05 -3.60
C LEU A 230 -13.31 -20.57 -2.40
N ALA A 231 -12.71 -20.49 -1.22
CA ALA A 231 -13.40 -20.00 -0.02
C ALA A 231 -13.85 -18.53 -0.18
N CYS A 232 -13.04 -17.71 -0.83
CA CYS A 232 -13.40 -16.31 -1.11
C CYS A 232 -14.36 -16.16 -2.30
N GLN A 233 -14.53 -17.20 -3.12
CA GLN A 233 -15.55 -17.24 -4.19
C GLN A 233 -16.92 -17.65 -3.66
N ASP A 234 -16.95 -18.51 -2.65
CA ASP A 234 -18.18 -18.99 -2.02
C ASP A 234 -18.00 -19.10 -0.49
N PRO A 235 -18.05 -17.96 0.23
CA PRO A 235 -17.84 -17.93 1.67
C PRO A 235 -18.86 -18.78 2.44
N ALA A 236 -20.09 -18.91 1.92
CA ALA A 236 -21.15 -19.70 2.54
C ALA A 236 -20.87 -21.21 2.47
N ALA A 237 -20.42 -21.70 1.30
CA ALA A 237 -20.01 -23.10 1.17
C ALA A 237 -18.78 -23.41 2.02
N ALA A 238 -17.83 -22.46 2.11
CA ALA A 238 -16.65 -22.62 2.96
C ALA A 238 -17.00 -22.70 4.45
N ALA A 239 -17.89 -21.82 4.95
CA ALA A 239 -18.39 -21.88 6.32
C ALA A 239 -19.03 -23.25 6.61
N SER A 240 -19.89 -23.72 5.71
CA SER A 240 -20.55 -25.03 5.83
C SER A 240 -19.54 -26.19 5.88
N GLU A 241 -18.47 -26.12 5.08
CA GLU A 241 -17.43 -27.16 5.06
C GLU A 241 -16.58 -27.16 6.33
N VAL A 242 -16.22 -25.98 6.86
CA VAL A 242 -15.52 -25.85 8.16
C VAL A 242 -16.35 -26.49 9.27
N MET A 243 -17.65 -26.18 9.35
CA MET A 243 -18.56 -26.79 10.32
C MET A 243 -18.64 -28.32 10.16
N ARG A 244 -18.77 -28.81 8.91
CA ARG A 244 -18.81 -30.25 8.63
C ARG A 244 -17.53 -30.97 9.09
N MET A 245 -16.36 -30.34 8.93
CA MET A 245 -15.10 -30.93 9.38
C MET A 245 -15.01 -30.99 10.91
N GLN A 246 -15.49 -29.96 11.61
CA GLN A 246 -15.62 -29.95 13.07
C GLN A 246 -16.52 -31.08 13.58
N ASP A 247 -17.74 -31.19 13.02
CA ASP A 247 -18.73 -32.19 13.44
C ASP A 247 -18.26 -33.64 13.20
N SER A 248 -17.41 -33.83 12.19
CA SER A 248 -16.89 -35.16 11.84
C SER A 248 -15.85 -35.71 12.82
N GLY A 249 -15.40 -34.94 13.81
CA GLY A 249 -14.36 -35.33 14.76
C GLY A 249 -12.98 -35.57 14.11
N GLN A 250 -12.81 -35.18 12.84
CA GLN A 250 -11.55 -35.35 12.10
C GLN A 250 -10.44 -34.40 12.57
N VAL A 251 -10.77 -33.43 13.43
CA VAL A 251 -9.84 -32.55 14.14
C VAL A 251 -10.26 -32.58 15.61
N THR A 252 -9.47 -33.21 16.47
CA THR A 252 -9.82 -33.37 17.88
C THR A 252 -9.58 -32.06 18.63
N GLY A 253 -10.63 -31.56 19.30
CA GLY A 253 -10.63 -30.30 20.05
C GLY A 253 -11.96 -29.59 19.82
N HIS A 254 -13.00 -29.98 20.58
CA HIS A 254 -14.32 -29.35 20.44
C HIS A 254 -14.31 -27.97 21.08
N TRP A 255 -14.65 -26.94 20.28
CA TRP A 255 -15.17 -25.68 20.79
C TRP A 255 -16.65 -25.62 20.36
N LEU A 256 -17.55 -25.54 21.34
CA LEU A 256 -18.97 -25.92 21.19
C LEU A 256 -19.87 -24.82 20.60
N ASP A 257 -19.34 -23.65 20.26
CA ASP A 257 -20.18 -22.53 19.83
C ASP A 257 -20.20 -22.36 18.30
N THR A 258 -21.28 -22.86 17.70
CA THR A 258 -21.53 -22.78 16.25
C THR A 258 -21.77 -21.36 15.74
N ALA A 259 -21.94 -20.35 16.62
CA ALA A 259 -22.22 -18.98 16.22
C ALA A 259 -21.01 -18.24 15.60
N GLU A 260 -19.80 -18.79 15.70
CA GLU A 260 -18.58 -18.13 15.20
C GLU A 260 -18.23 -18.48 13.74
N PHE A 261 -18.67 -19.63 13.23
CA PHE A 261 -18.27 -20.14 11.90
C PHE A 261 -19.29 -19.75 10.83
N THR A 262 -19.46 -18.44 10.65
CA THR A 262 -20.45 -17.88 9.74
C THR A 262 -19.85 -17.51 8.39
N GLU A 263 -20.70 -17.31 7.38
CA GLU A 263 -20.29 -16.70 6.10
C GLU A 263 -19.51 -15.39 6.30
N GLU A 264 -19.96 -14.57 7.25
CA GLU A 264 -19.31 -13.29 7.60
C GLU A 264 -17.89 -13.50 8.16
N SER A 265 -17.68 -14.52 9.01
CA SER A 265 -16.34 -14.84 9.51
C SER A 265 -15.38 -15.23 8.37
N ILE A 266 -15.87 -15.95 7.36
CA ILE A 266 -15.09 -16.34 6.17
C ILE A 266 -14.79 -15.10 5.32
N ARG A 267 -15.78 -14.22 5.10
CA ARG A 267 -15.59 -12.95 4.39
C ARG A 267 -14.51 -12.11 5.06
N ARG A 268 -14.49 -12.00 6.39
CA ARG A 268 -13.43 -11.32 7.14
C ARG A 268 -12.07 -11.99 6.95
N CYS A 269 -11.97 -13.31 7.12
CA CYS A 269 -10.73 -14.06 6.88
C CYS A 269 -10.18 -13.83 5.46
N CYS A 270 -11.05 -13.80 4.45
CA CYS A 270 -10.67 -13.53 3.06
C CYS A 270 -9.99 -12.17 2.87
N GLN A 271 -10.36 -11.13 3.63
CA GLN A 271 -9.67 -9.84 3.60
C GLN A 271 -8.20 -9.97 4.06
N TYR A 272 -7.96 -10.71 5.14
CA TYR A 272 -6.61 -10.99 5.64
C TYR A 272 -5.79 -11.85 4.68
N VAL A 273 -6.44 -12.82 4.01
CA VAL A 273 -5.78 -13.66 3.00
C VAL A 273 -5.43 -12.85 1.76
N GLN A 274 -6.34 -12.04 1.25
CA GLN A 274 -6.06 -11.18 0.10
C GLN A 274 -4.92 -10.19 0.37
N ALA A 275 -4.72 -9.76 1.62
CA ALA A 275 -3.59 -8.91 2.00
C ALA A 275 -2.21 -9.60 1.85
N THR A 276 -2.15 -10.92 1.71
CA THR A 276 -0.91 -11.67 1.43
C THR A 276 -0.53 -11.69 -0.06
N ARG A 277 -1.35 -11.09 -0.93
CA ARG A 277 -1.17 -11.16 -2.38
C ARG A 277 0.07 -10.37 -2.81
N ARG A 278 1.01 -11.05 -3.48
CA ARG A 278 2.13 -10.41 -4.19
C ARG A 278 2.22 -10.99 -5.60
N GLY A 279 2.10 -10.11 -6.60
CA GLY A 279 1.95 -10.51 -7.99
C GLY A 279 0.74 -11.44 -8.18
N HIS A 280 0.98 -12.63 -8.72
CA HIS A 280 -0.06 -13.62 -8.98
C HIS A 280 -0.37 -14.56 -7.79
N MET A 281 0.41 -14.54 -6.72
CA MET A 281 0.33 -15.51 -5.63
C MET A 281 -0.35 -14.94 -4.39
N LEU A 282 -1.15 -15.78 -3.73
CA LEU A 282 -1.55 -15.59 -2.32
C LEU A 282 -0.56 -16.31 -1.42
N GLY A 283 -0.53 -15.93 -0.15
CA GLY A 283 0.23 -16.63 0.88
C GLY A 283 1.66 -16.18 1.08
N THR A 284 2.08 -15.15 0.37
CA THR A 284 3.49 -14.75 0.32
C THR A 284 3.83 -13.85 1.50
N ILE A 285 5.05 -14.00 2.02
CA ILE A 285 5.61 -13.16 3.07
C ILE A 285 6.54 -12.12 2.41
N ASP A 286 6.38 -10.84 2.77
CA ASP A 286 7.36 -9.79 2.48
C ASP A 286 8.44 -9.81 3.57
N ALA A 287 9.68 -10.09 3.18
CA ALA A 287 10.80 -10.22 4.10
C ALA A 287 11.11 -8.92 4.87
N THR A 288 10.82 -7.76 4.29
CA THR A 288 10.99 -6.45 4.94
C THR A 288 9.91 -6.23 6.01
N VAL A 289 8.65 -6.58 5.70
CA VAL A 289 7.55 -6.54 6.69
C VAL A 289 7.83 -7.54 7.81
N TRP A 290 8.22 -8.76 7.46
CA TRP A 290 8.60 -9.80 8.41
C TRP A 290 9.71 -9.32 9.36
N SER A 291 10.81 -8.80 8.81
CA SER A 291 11.95 -8.34 9.60
C SER A 291 11.60 -7.16 10.52
N ARG A 292 10.78 -6.20 10.07
CA ARG A 292 10.31 -5.09 10.92
C ARG A 292 9.50 -5.59 12.10
N ALA A 293 8.58 -6.52 11.86
CA ALA A 293 7.82 -7.17 12.92
C ALA A 293 8.74 -7.93 13.88
N CYS A 294 9.72 -8.67 13.36
CA CYS A 294 10.69 -9.37 14.21
C CYS A 294 11.46 -8.41 15.13
N SER A 295 11.96 -7.29 14.61
CA SER A 295 12.71 -6.31 15.41
C SER A 295 11.87 -5.63 16.48
N TRP A 296 10.57 -5.48 16.24
CA TRP A 296 9.66 -4.95 17.25
C TRP A 296 9.27 -6.01 18.29
N LEU A 297 8.94 -7.22 17.84
CA LEU A 297 8.54 -8.33 18.73
C LEU A 297 9.69 -8.75 19.65
N VAL A 298 10.89 -8.91 19.09
CA VAL A 298 12.10 -9.33 19.80
C VAL A 298 13.26 -8.40 19.41
N PRO A 299 13.45 -7.27 20.13
CA PRO A 299 14.49 -6.29 19.83
C PRO A 299 15.92 -6.82 19.94
N ASP A 300 16.15 -7.75 20.87
CA ASP A 300 17.45 -8.39 21.11
C ASP A 300 17.39 -9.89 20.74
N PRO A 301 17.46 -10.23 19.44
CA PRO A 301 17.30 -11.61 19.00
C PRO A 301 18.54 -12.46 19.31
N ALA A 302 18.30 -13.65 19.87
CA ALA A 302 19.29 -14.73 19.93
C ALA A 302 19.50 -15.42 18.57
N VAL A 303 18.46 -15.48 17.75
CA VAL A 303 18.48 -16.02 16.37
C VAL A 303 18.26 -14.87 15.38
N PRO A 304 19.16 -14.62 14.43
CA PRO A 304 19.02 -13.55 13.45
C PRO A 304 17.69 -13.62 12.70
N HIS A 305 17.04 -12.47 12.48
CA HIS A 305 15.73 -12.44 11.80
C HIS A 305 15.74 -13.05 10.40
N ALA A 306 16.88 -13.01 9.71
CA ALA A 306 17.04 -13.65 8.39
C ALA A 306 16.97 -15.19 8.46
N GLU A 307 17.19 -15.79 9.63
CA GLU A 307 17.11 -17.24 9.83
C GLU A 307 15.70 -17.71 10.22
N THR A 308 14.77 -16.78 10.53
CA THR A 308 13.41 -17.14 10.99
C THR A 308 12.40 -17.32 9.84
N LEU A 309 12.78 -16.98 8.61
CA LEU A 309 11.97 -17.03 7.40
C LEU A 309 12.78 -17.64 6.25
N ASP A 310 12.19 -18.57 5.50
CA ASP A 310 12.64 -18.94 4.16
C ASP A 310 11.76 -18.21 3.12
N PRO A 311 12.22 -17.07 2.57
CA PRO A 311 11.44 -16.31 1.61
C PRO A 311 11.44 -16.94 0.21
N THR A 312 12.20 -18.02 -0.02
CA THR A 312 12.41 -18.61 -1.35
C THR A 312 11.53 -19.83 -1.61
N LEU A 313 10.92 -20.41 -0.58
CA LEU A 313 10.04 -21.57 -0.76
C LEU A 313 8.78 -21.19 -1.54
N TRP A 314 8.13 -20.09 -1.14
CA TRP A 314 6.84 -19.64 -1.67
C TRP A 314 6.90 -18.15 -2.05
N ALA A 315 7.53 -17.88 -3.18
CA ALA A 315 7.74 -16.53 -3.72
C ALA A 315 7.07 -16.36 -5.09
N PRO A 316 6.60 -15.14 -5.41
CA PRO A 316 6.15 -14.82 -6.76
C PRO A 316 7.24 -15.10 -7.80
N ASP A 317 6.86 -15.71 -8.92
CA ASP A 317 7.69 -15.76 -10.13
C ASP A 317 8.14 -14.32 -10.50
N PRO A 318 9.46 -14.08 -10.67
CA PRO A 318 10.02 -12.76 -10.94
C PRO A 318 9.45 -12.04 -12.16
N LYS A 319 8.82 -12.76 -13.11
CA LYS A 319 8.15 -12.11 -14.25
C LYS A 319 6.92 -11.30 -13.83
N PHE A 320 6.34 -11.54 -12.66
CA PHE A 320 5.16 -10.81 -12.22
C PHE A 320 5.52 -9.52 -11.50
N ILE A 321 4.93 -8.43 -11.95
CA ILE A 321 5.08 -7.12 -11.33
C ILE A 321 4.31 -7.08 -10.01
N LEU A 322 5.03 -6.73 -8.95
CA LEU A 322 4.56 -6.59 -7.58
C LEU A 322 4.08 -5.15 -7.34
N GLY A 323 2.92 -4.79 -7.90
CA GLY A 323 2.40 -3.42 -7.83
C GLY A 323 2.12 -2.92 -6.42
N HIS A 324 1.79 -3.80 -5.48
CA HIS A 324 1.67 -3.45 -4.05
C HIS A 324 2.99 -2.96 -3.45
N ASP A 325 4.12 -3.55 -3.85
CA ASP A 325 5.44 -3.22 -3.32
C ASP A 325 5.88 -1.85 -3.84
N SER A 326 5.75 -1.61 -5.15
CA SER A 326 5.97 -0.29 -5.75
C SER A 326 5.06 0.76 -5.10
N ALA A 327 3.78 0.44 -4.87
CA ALA A 327 2.85 1.37 -4.27
C ALA A 327 3.22 1.70 -2.82
N ARG A 328 3.76 0.72 -2.07
CA ARG A 328 4.25 0.94 -0.71
C ARG A 328 5.41 1.94 -0.70
N VAL A 329 6.38 1.79 -1.61
CA VAL A 329 7.50 2.74 -1.74
C VAL A 329 6.98 4.15 -2.00
N VAL A 330 6.04 4.31 -2.95
CA VAL A 330 5.40 5.62 -3.22
C VAL A 330 4.70 6.18 -1.98
N ARG A 331 3.99 5.34 -1.21
CA ARG A 331 3.32 5.78 0.04
C ARG A 331 4.31 6.20 1.12
N GLU A 332 5.43 5.49 1.27
CA GLU A 332 6.51 5.84 2.21
C GLU A 332 7.17 7.18 1.83
N GLU A 333 7.49 7.37 0.54
CA GLU A 333 7.96 8.66 -0.01
C GLU A 333 6.94 9.78 0.26
N THR A 334 5.66 9.50 0.03
CA THR A 334 4.55 10.46 0.24
C THR A 334 4.42 10.83 1.71
N ARG A 335 4.49 9.85 2.62
CA ARG A 335 4.40 10.10 4.07
C ARG A 335 5.53 10.99 4.57
N ALA A 336 6.75 10.80 4.08
CA ALA A 336 7.88 11.67 4.42
C ALA A 336 7.61 13.12 3.99
N ARG A 337 7.06 13.30 2.79
CA ARG A 337 6.70 14.62 2.25
C ARG A 337 5.60 15.30 3.05
N THR A 338 4.49 14.61 3.32
CA THR A 338 3.37 15.17 4.08
C THR A 338 3.75 15.48 5.52
N GLN A 339 4.64 14.69 6.13
CA GLN A 339 5.20 14.98 7.45
C GLN A 339 5.98 16.30 7.41
N ALA A 340 6.84 16.51 6.40
CA ALA A 340 7.54 17.78 6.24
C ALA A 340 6.57 18.96 6.06
N VAL A 341 5.50 18.78 5.27
CA VAL A 341 4.45 19.82 5.14
C VAL A 341 3.79 20.10 6.49
N ARG A 342 3.47 19.07 7.27
CA ARG A 342 2.86 19.22 8.59
C ARG A 342 3.79 19.92 9.57
N ASP A 343 5.06 19.55 9.60
CA ASP A 343 6.04 20.16 10.50
C ASP A 343 6.19 21.66 10.23
N LEU A 344 6.02 22.08 8.97
CA LEU A 344 6.06 23.48 8.55
C LEU A 344 4.74 24.23 8.79
N ARG A 345 3.59 23.65 8.45
CA ARG A 345 2.29 24.33 8.50
C ARG A 345 1.53 24.14 9.83
N GLY A 346 1.95 23.18 10.65
CA GLY A 346 1.21 22.73 11.84
C GLY A 346 -0.02 21.86 11.53
N GLN A 347 -0.36 21.66 10.25
CA GLN A 347 -1.53 20.87 9.80
C GLN A 347 -1.16 19.92 8.68
N TRP A 348 -1.85 18.78 8.62
CA TRP A 348 -1.71 17.82 7.53
C TRP A 348 -2.24 18.40 6.22
N PRO A 349 -1.69 17.98 5.06
CA PRO A 349 -2.31 18.24 3.77
C PRO A 349 -3.75 17.72 3.70
N VAL A 350 -4.58 18.39 2.91
CA VAL A 350 -6.01 18.08 2.78
C VAL A 350 -6.36 17.65 1.35
N LEU A 351 -7.07 16.54 1.22
CA LEU A 351 -7.70 16.08 -0.02
C LEU A 351 -9.23 16.15 0.12
N ALA A 352 -9.88 16.92 -0.75
CA ALA A 352 -11.34 16.91 -0.91
C ALA A 352 -11.76 15.95 -2.03
N ILE A 353 -12.74 15.09 -1.76
CA ILE A 353 -13.28 14.12 -2.72
C ILE A 353 -14.77 14.38 -2.88
N LEU A 354 -15.19 14.77 -4.08
CA LEU A 354 -16.59 15.01 -4.42
C LEU A 354 -17.16 13.81 -5.17
N THR A 355 -18.22 13.21 -4.64
CA THR A 355 -18.97 12.12 -5.27
C THR A 355 -20.39 12.58 -5.58
N CYS A 356 -20.88 12.37 -6.80
CA CYS A 356 -22.22 12.79 -7.22
C CYS A 356 -23.13 11.57 -7.41
N GLY A 357 -24.12 11.39 -6.52
CA GLY A 357 -25.06 10.28 -6.56
C GLY A 357 -24.51 8.97 -5.99
N ALA A 358 -25.32 7.90 -6.10
CA ALA A 358 -25.01 6.58 -5.54
C ALA A 358 -24.04 5.73 -6.39
N ALA A 359 -23.58 6.27 -7.53
CA ALA A 359 -22.46 5.71 -8.27
C ALA A 359 -21.62 6.88 -8.78
N PRO A 360 -20.26 6.76 -8.86
CA PRO A 360 -19.48 5.51 -8.92
C PRO A 360 -18.12 5.55 -8.17
N LEU A 361 -17.60 4.35 -7.88
CA LEU A 361 -16.20 4.06 -7.50
C LEU A 361 -15.66 4.60 -6.13
N GLY A 362 -16.51 4.98 -5.16
CA GLY A 362 -16.09 5.32 -3.78
C GLY A 362 -16.57 4.32 -2.72
N ALA A 363 -16.22 4.53 -1.43
CA ALA A 363 -16.70 3.72 -0.31
C ALA A 363 -18.24 3.65 -0.23
N HIS A 364 -18.92 4.72 -0.66
CA HIS A 364 -20.38 4.85 -0.69
C HIS A 364 -21.06 4.25 -1.94
N HIS A 365 -20.31 3.57 -2.81
CA HIS A 365 -20.89 2.85 -3.95
C HIS A 365 -21.73 1.66 -3.45
N ALA A 366 -22.79 1.28 -4.18
CA ALA A 366 -23.61 0.11 -3.85
C ALA A 366 -22.80 -1.21 -3.73
N ASP A 367 -21.67 -1.29 -4.46
CA ASP A 367 -20.67 -2.36 -4.34
C ASP A 367 -19.35 -1.88 -3.71
N GLY A 368 -19.30 -0.75 -3.00
CA GLY A 368 -18.05 -0.15 -2.49
C GLY A 368 -17.36 -1.05 -1.46
N GLU A 369 -18.13 -1.53 -0.48
CA GLU A 369 -17.70 -2.51 0.52
C GLU A 369 -17.31 -3.84 -0.12
N VAL A 370 -18.10 -4.30 -1.08
CA VAL A 370 -17.85 -5.51 -1.87
C VAL A 370 -16.54 -5.38 -2.66
N ARG A 371 -16.34 -4.29 -3.41
CA ARG A 371 -15.10 -3.98 -4.15
C ARG A 371 -13.89 -3.83 -3.21
N GLY A 372 -14.12 -3.28 -2.02
CA GLY A 372 -13.14 -3.15 -0.95
C GLY A 372 -12.66 -4.49 -0.41
N GLY A 373 -13.56 -5.46 -0.25
CA GLY A 373 -13.25 -6.80 0.28
C GLY A 373 -12.89 -7.87 -0.75
N LEU A 374 -12.97 -7.57 -2.05
CA LEU A 374 -12.80 -8.57 -3.13
C LEU A 374 -11.40 -8.64 -3.76
N ALA A 375 -10.52 -7.65 -3.56
CA ALA A 375 -9.28 -7.61 -4.35
C ALA A 375 -8.11 -6.79 -3.80
N ALA A 376 -8.28 -6.00 -2.76
CA ALA A 376 -7.20 -5.20 -2.19
C ALA A 376 -7.35 -5.13 -0.67
N SER A 377 -6.23 -5.22 0.06
CA SER A 377 -6.22 -4.76 1.45
C SER A 377 -6.82 -3.34 1.49
N PRO A 378 -7.73 -3.03 2.43
CA PRO A 378 -8.24 -1.67 2.62
C PRO A 378 -7.13 -0.60 2.64
N GLU A 379 -5.93 -0.99 3.05
CA GLU A 379 -4.72 -0.16 3.14
C GLU A 379 -4.09 0.25 1.79
N ALA A 380 -4.57 -0.30 0.67
CA ALA A 380 -4.06 0.01 -0.67
C ALA A 380 -5.18 0.13 -1.72
N SER A 381 -6.44 0.19 -1.27
CA SER A 381 -7.61 0.16 -2.15
C SER A 381 -8.04 1.56 -2.58
N TRP A 382 -8.40 1.70 -3.86
CA TRP A 382 -8.99 2.94 -4.39
C TRP A 382 -10.33 3.30 -3.74
N PHE A 383 -10.99 2.32 -3.12
CA PHE A 383 -12.27 2.47 -2.44
C PHE A 383 -12.14 2.91 -0.97
N HIS A 384 -10.93 2.89 -0.39
CA HIS A 384 -10.67 3.22 1.01
C HIS A 384 -9.67 4.38 1.13
N LYS A 385 -9.94 5.48 0.43
CA LYS A 385 -9.01 6.62 0.36
C LYS A 385 -8.81 7.28 1.72
N ALA A 386 -9.83 7.32 2.58
CA ALA A 386 -9.70 7.88 3.93
C ALA A 386 -8.66 7.12 4.78
N GLU A 387 -8.67 5.78 4.73
CA GLU A 387 -7.68 4.94 5.43
C GLU A 387 -6.28 5.15 4.87
N VAL A 388 -6.12 5.17 3.55
CA VAL A 388 -4.81 5.42 2.92
C VAL A 388 -4.31 6.83 3.24
N GLY A 389 -5.20 7.82 3.24
CA GLY A 389 -4.90 9.21 3.63
C GLY A 389 -4.32 9.29 5.03
N LYS A 390 -4.96 8.63 6.01
CA LYS A 390 -4.44 8.54 7.39
C LYS A 390 -3.04 7.94 7.45
N GLN A 391 -2.76 6.90 6.67
CA GLN A 391 -1.45 6.24 6.64
C GLN A 391 -0.34 7.14 6.09
N VAL A 392 -0.66 7.93 5.07
CA VAL A 392 0.30 8.83 4.41
C VAL A 392 0.25 10.26 4.94
N GLY A 393 -0.47 10.52 6.03
CA GLY A 393 -0.52 11.85 6.65
C GLY A 393 -1.31 12.88 5.82
N VAL A 394 -2.48 12.50 5.31
CA VAL A 394 -3.39 13.38 4.56
C VAL A 394 -4.79 13.30 5.18
N GLU A 395 -5.36 14.45 5.50
CA GLU A 395 -6.77 14.55 5.88
C GLU A 395 -7.63 14.39 4.62
N VAL A 396 -8.60 13.49 4.65
CA VAL A 396 -9.51 13.25 3.53
C VAL A 396 -10.91 13.73 3.91
N ARG A 397 -11.44 14.65 3.12
CA ARG A 397 -12.80 15.18 3.24
C ARG A 397 -13.66 14.60 2.13
N GLU A 398 -14.56 13.69 2.47
CA GLU A 398 -15.49 13.09 1.51
C GLU A 398 -16.82 13.86 1.49
N VAL A 399 -17.23 14.29 0.30
CA VAL A 399 -18.46 15.03 0.07
C VAL A 399 -19.36 14.24 -0.87
N LEU A 400 -20.52 13.83 -0.38
CA LEU A 400 -21.56 13.16 -1.17
C LEU A 400 -22.64 14.15 -1.59
N LEU A 401 -22.69 14.45 -2.88
CA LEU A 401 -23.74 15.22 -3.53
C LEU A 401 -24.86 14.28 -4.00
N PRO A 402 -26.13 14.74 -4.03
CA PRO A 402 -27.24 13.90 -4.43
C PRO A 402 -27.21 13.56 -5.93
N ALA A 403 -27.87 12.48 -6.34
CA ALA A 403 -27.84 12.02 -7.74
C ALA A 403 -28.47 13.00 -8.75
N ASN A 404 -29.38 13.87 -8.27
CA ASN A 404 -30.02 14.93 -9.06
C ASN A 404 -29.27 16.26 -9.00
N VAL A 405 -28.01 16.27 -8.54
CA VAL A 405 -27.18 17.47 -8.48
C VAL A 405 -27.00 18.08 -9.88
N THR A 406 -27.04 19.40 -9.95
CA THR A 406 -26.83 20.17 -11.17
C THR A 406 -25.35 20.51 -11.34
N THR A 407 -24.92 20.75 -12.59
CA THR A 407 -23.57 21.26 -12.91
C THR A 407 -23.19 22.48 -12.05
N LYS A 408 -24.14 23.39 -11.81
CA LYS A 408 -23.89 24.61 -11.03
C LYS A 408 -23.57 24.28 -9.58
N GLU A 409 -24.33 23.37 -8.96
CA GLU A 409 -24.12 22.95 -7.57
C GLU A 409 -22.78 22.21 -7.40
N VAL A 410 -22.37 21.38 -8.37
CA VAL A 410 -21.05 20.72 -8.35
C VAL A 410 -19.93 21.76 -8.37
N ILE A 411 -20.03 22.78 -9.24
CA ILE A 411 -19.02 23.86 -9.34
C ILE A 411 -19.01 24.71 -8.07
N GLU A 412 -20.17 25.00 -7.48
CA GLU A 412 -20.25 25.71 -6.20
C GLU A 412 -19.62 24.90 -5.06
N GLU A 413 -19.79 23.58 -5.05
CA GLU A 413 -19.14 22.71 -4.08
C GLU A 413 -17.62 22.69 -4.28
N ILE A 414 -17.11 22.58 -5.53
CA ILE A 414 -15.67 22.67 -5.83
C ILE A 414 -15.04 23.93 -5.20
N ARG A 415 -15.72 25.09 -5.32
CA ARG A 415 -15.24 26.36 -4.77
C ARG A 415 -15.20 26.42 -3.24
N ARG A 416 -15.96 25.57 -2.55
CA ARG A 416 -15.95 25.52 -1.06
C ARG A 416 -14.70 24.86 -0.50
N HIS A 417 -13.93 24.14 -1.33
CA HIS A 417 -12.70 23.46 -0.94
C HIS A 417 -11.46 24.17 -1.51
N GLU A 418 -11.50 25.51 -1.61
CA GLU A 418 -10.34 26.31 -2.02
C GLU A 418 -9.15 26.19 -1.04
N ASP A 419 -9.41 25.78 0.20
CA ASP A 419 -8.41 25.54 1.24
C ASP A 419 -7.71 24.18 1.11
N ALA A 420 -8.29 23.23 0.36
CA ALA A 420 -7.69 21.91 0.17
C ALA A 420 -6.39 21.97 -0.66
N ASP A 421 -5.47 21.04 -0.43
CA ASP A 421 -4.27 20.89 -1.26
C ASP A 421 -4.53 20.01 -2.49
N GLY A 422 -5.58 19.19 -2.45
CA GLY A 422 -6.02 18.37 -3.57
C GLY A 422 -7.53 18.28 -3.66
N LEU A 423 -8.04 18.21 -4.89
CA LEU A 423 -9.45 18.02 -5.19
C LEU A 423 -9.62 16.91 -6.23
N GLN A 424 -10.44 15.93 -5.90
CA GLN A 424 -10.87 14.87 -6.80
C GLN A 424 -12.39 14.90 -6.98
N VAL A 425 -12.85 14.86 -8.24
CA VAL A 425 -14.25 14.58 -8.58
C VAL A 425 -14.34 13.12 -9.04
N MET A 426 -15.19 12.33 -8.39
CA MET A 426 -15.35 10.90 -8.68
C MET A 426 -16.15 10.67 -9.97
N TRP A 427 -15.68 9.74 -10.80
CA TRP A 427 -16.22 9.45 -12.14
C TRP A 427 -16.93 8.09 -12.24
N PRO A 428 -17.75 7.90 -13.31
CA PRO A 428 -18.48 8.92 -14.06
C PRO A 428 -19.42 9.82 -13.24
N LEU A 429 -19.65 11.05 -13.72
CA LEU A 429 -20.68 11.95 -13.19
C LEU A 429 -22.08 11.55 -13.69
N PRO A 430 -23.17 11.98 -13.01
CA PRO A 430 -24.53 11.82 -13.53
C PRO A 430 -24.67 12.42 -14.93
N ASP A 431 -25.47 11.80 -15.80
CA ASP A 431 -25.67 12.24 -17.20
C ASP A 431 -26.20 13.68 -17.33
N THR A 432 -26.84 14.19 -16.27
CA THR A 432 -27.36 15.57 -16.19
C THR A 432 -26.29 16.61 -15.84
N VAL A 433 -25.08 16.18 -15.49
CA VAL A 433 -23.95 17.04 -15.13
C VAL A 433 -23.02 17.20 -16.32
N ASP A 434 -22.74 18.45 -16.70
CA ASP A 434 -21.79 18.78 -17.75
C ASP A 434 -20.36 18.55 -17.25
N THR A 435 -19.84 17.38 -17.60
CA THR A 435 -18.49 16.93 -17.27
C THR A 435 -17.41 17.95 -17.67
N ALA A 436 -17.51 18.56 -18.85
CA ALA A 436 -16.47 19.48 -19.32
C ALA A 436 -16.40 20.73 -18.43
N ARG A 437 -17.56 21.28 -18.07
CA ARG A 437 -17.64 22.44 -17.17
C ARG A 437 -17.18 22.14 -15.75
N VAL A 438 -17.42 20.92 -15.26
CA VAL A 438 -16.91 20.48 -13.96
C VAL A 438 -15.38 20.38 -13.99
N LEU A 439 -14.81 19.78 -15.04
CA LEU A 439 -13.37 19.67 -15.23
C LEU A 439 -12.67 21.03 -15.26
N GLU A 440 -13.22 21.99 -16.01
CA GLU A 440 -12.69 23.36 -16.10
C GLU A 440 -12.77 24.13 -14.78
N ALA A 441 -13.66 23.74 -13.87
CA ALA A 441 -13.84 24.42 -12.58
C ALA A 441 -12.82 23.99 -11.52
N ILE A 442 -12.14 22.85 -11.71
CA ILE A 442 -11.13 22.36 -10.78
C ILE A 442 -9.89 23.26 -10.89
N PRO A 443 -9.33 23.79 -9.79
CA PRO A 443 -8.08 24.55 -9.88
C PRO A 443 -6.89 23.68 -10.28
N VAL A 444 -6.03 24.17 -11.18
CA VAL A 444 -4.86 23.42 -11.71
C VAL A 444 -3.89 22.99 -10.60
N ASP A 445 -3.74 23.82 -9.57
CA ASP A 445 -2.87 23.59 -8.43
C ASP A 445 -3.50 22.70 -7.34
N GLN A 446 -4.78 22.35 -7.49
CA GLN A 446 -5.48 21.35 -6.67
C GLN A 446 -5.80 20.07 -7.46
N ASP A 447 -5.57 20.03 -8.77
CA ASP A 447 -5.87 18.88 -9.61
C ASP A 447 -4.94 17.70 -9.32
N VAL A 448 -5.42 16.75 -8.52
CA VAL A 448 -4.66 15.54 -8.13
C VAL A 448 -4.90 14.35 -9.05
N ASP A 449 -5.94 14.39 -9.87
CA ASP A 449 -6.31 13.31 -10.79
C ASP A 449 -5.71 13.53 -12.20
N GLY A 450 -5.12 14.70 -12.43
CA GLY A 450 -4.45 15.09 -13.66
C GLY A 450 -5.42 15.43 -14.79
N VAL A 451 -6.65 15.85 -14.49
CA VAL A 451 -7.66 16.11 -15.52
C VAL A 451 -7.30 17.28 -16.46
N HIS A 452 -6.54 18.28 -15.98
CA HIS A 452 -6.05 19.35 -16.85
C HIS A 452 -5.02 18.85 -17.86
N TYR A 453 -4.31 17.76 -17.54
CA TYR A 453 -3.39 17.12 -18.48
C TYR A 453 -4.13 16.74 -19.76
N LEU A 454 -5.39 16.31 -19.63
CA LEU A 454 -6.25 15.94 -20.74
C LEU A 454 -6.54 17.12 -21.65
N GLY A 455 -6.84 18.30 -21.09
CA GLY A 455 -7.07 19.53 -21.86
C GLY A 455 -5.83 19.96 -22.67
N ARG A 456 -4.62 19.72 -22.16
CA ARG A 456 -3.38 19.97 -22.91
C ARG A 456 -3.21 19.06 -24.13
N MET A 457 -3.69 17.81 -24.06
CA MET A 457 -3.64 16.88 -25.19
C MET A 457 -4.57 17.31 -26.32
N GLU A 458 -5.77 17.77 -26.01
CA GLU A 458 -6.78 18.19 -27.00
C GLU A 458 -6.35 19.44 -27.78
N LEU A 459 -5.41 20.22 -27.22
CA LEU A 459 -4.89 21.49 -27.78
C LEU A 459 -3.48 21.37 -28.35
N SER A 460 -3.03 20.16 -28.69
CA SER A 460 -1.69 19.86 -29.21
C SER A 460 -1.44 20.35 -30.66
N GLY A 461 -1.77 21.62 -30.93
CA GLY A 461 -1.04 22.50 -31.85
C GLY A 461 0.05 23.34 -31.14
N GLY A 462 0.23 23.18 -29.83
CA GLY A 462 1.18 23.95 -29.03
C GLY A 462 0.65 25.36 -28.78
N HIS A 463 0.64 25.75 -27.50
CA HIS A 463 0.16 27.02 -26.93
C HIS A 463 -1.30 27.04 -26.46
N ALA A 464 -1.44 27.12 -25.12
CA ALA A 464 -2.58 27.59 -24.34
C ALA A 464 -3.80 26.64 -24.11
N ALA A 465 -3.68 25.80 -23.08
CA ALA A 465 -4.78 25.53 -22.11
C ALA A 465 -4.32 25.81 -20.68
N VAL A 466 -3.03 25.66 -20.44
CA VAL A 466 -2.38 26.17 -19.24
C VAL A 466 -2.18 27.67 -19.45
N PRO A 467 -2.74 28.57 -18.62
CA PRO A 467 -2.46 29.99 -18.72
C PRO A 467 -0.95 30.22 -18.81
N LYS A 468 -0.49 31.19 -19.63
CA LYS A 468 0.95 31.53 -19.69
C LYS A 468 1.47 31.74 -18.27
N GLY A 469 2.45 30.93 -17.86
CA GLY A 469 3.06 30.99 -16.52
C GLY A 469 2.54 29.96 -15.51
N VAL A 470 1.46 29.22 -15.81
CA VAL A 470 1.03 28.10 -14.96
C VAL A 470 1.86 26.88 -15.37
N GLN A 471 2.53 26.23 -14.43
CA GLN A 471 3.14 24.91 -14.66
C GLN A 471 2.10 23.87 -14.32
N GLN A 472 1.65 23.09 -15.31
CA GLN A 472 0.83 21.92 -15.07
C GLN A 472 1.66 20.91 -14.26
N ARG A 473 1.21 20.58 -13.04
CA ARG A 473 2.03 19.86 -12.06
C ARG A 473 1.83 18.35 -12.09
N ASN A 474 0.59 17.89 -12.23
CA ASN A 474 0.26 16.48 -12.03
C ASN A 474 -0.07 15.75 -13.34
N GLU A 475 0.53 14.58 -13.49
CA GLU A 475 0.17 13.62 -14.53
C GLU A 475 -1.08 12.81 -14.10
N PRO A 476 -1.90 12.31 -15.04
CA PRO A 476 -3.05 11.48 -14.69
C PRO A 476 -2.63 10.22 -13.94
N VAL A 477 -3.30 9.92 -12.82
CA VAL A 477 -2.81 8.95 -11.83
C VAL A 477 -2.65 7.52 -12.38
N THR A 478 -3.53 7.06 -13.27
CA THR A 478 -3.45 5.70 -13.84
C THR A 478 -2.35 5.58 -14.89
N PRO A 479 -2.25 6.46 -15.89
CA PRO A 479 -1.08 6.53 -16.78
C PRO A 479 0.26 6.66 -16.03
N ALA A 480 0.33 7.54 -15.03
CA ALA A 480 1.54 7.74 -14.23
C ALA A 480 1.90 6.48 -13.42
N ALA A 481 0.91 5.75 -12.90
CA ALA A 481 1.09 4.46 -12.25
C ALA A 481 1.70 3.41 -13.20
N VAL A 482 1.20 3.31 -14.44
CA VAL A 482 1.76 2.39 -15.45
C VAL A 482 3.22 2.73 -15.73
N LEU A 483 3.54 4.01 -15.96
CA LEU A 483 4.91 4.45 -16.25
C LEU A 483 5.85 4.25 -15.07
N ARG A 484 5.39 4.48 -13.84
CA ARG A 484 6.15 4.19 -12.62
C ARG A 484 6.45 2.70 -12.51
N LEU A 485 5.48 1.81 -12.76
CA LEU A 485 5.72 0.37 -12.76
C LEU A 485 6.72 -0.06 -13.84
N LEU A 486 6.62 0.47 -15.06
CA LEU A 486 7.62 0.21 -16.11
C LEU A 486 9.02 0.65 -15.66
N SER A 487 9.13 1.84 -15.08
CA SER A 487 10.39 2.38 -14.56
C SER A 487 10.96 1.55 -13.40
N ASP A 488 10.14 1.18 -12.41
CA ASP A 488 10.56 0.40 -11.24
C ASP A 488 11.14 -0.97 -11.65
N TYR A 489 10.68 -1.50 -12.79
CA TYR A 489 11.13 -2.79 -13.34
C TYR A 489 12.16 -2.62 -14.47
N GLY A 490 12.72 -1.43 -14.64
CA GLY A 490 13.79 -1.17 -15.61
C GLY A 490 13.38 -1.30 -17.08
N VAL A 491 12.09 -1.10 -17.38
CA VAL A 491 11.56 -1.15 -18.75
C VAL A 491 11.62 0.23 -19.39
N ASP A 492 12.61 0.43 -20.25
CA ASP A 492 12.67 1.60 -21.13
C ASP A 492 11.64 1.49 -22.27
N VAL A 493 10.91 2.58 -22.52
CA VAL A 493 9.86 2.66 -23.55
C VAL A 493 10.37 3.29 -24.85
N ALA A 494 11.49 4.00 -24.82
CA ALA A 494 12.01 4.72 -25.98
C ALA A 494 12.29 3.78 -27.16
N GLY A 495 11.78 4.12 -28.34
CA GLY A 495 11.92 3.35 -29.57
C GLY A 495 11.15 2.01 -29.62
N ARG A 496 10.49 1.59 -28.53
CA ARG A 496 9.74 0.31 -28.48
C ARG A 496 8.34 0.45 -29.05
N ARG A 497 7.81 -0.64 -29.61
CA ARG A 497 6.42 -0.73 -30.09
C ARG A 497 5.49 -0.93 -28.91
N VAL A 498 4.72 0.09 -28.56
CA VAL A 498 3.75 0.03 -27.46
C VAL A 498 2.33 -0.01 -28.01
N LEU A 499 1.57 -1.04 -27.65
CA LEU A 499 0.16 -1.14 -27.98
C LEU A 499 -0.69 -0.79 -26.75
N VAL A 500 -1.41 0.32 -26.84
CA VAL A 500 -2.46 0.68 -25.87
C VAL A 500 -3.81 0.21 -26.39
N VAL A 501 -4.48 -0.68 -25.67
CA VAL A 501 -5.82 -1.19 -26.06
C VAL A 501 -6.88 -0.55 -25.17
N GLY A 502 -7.44 0.55 -25.65
CA GLY A 502 -8.37 1.41 -24.91
C GLY A 502 -8.07 2.87 -25.21
N ARG A 503 -9.12 3.69 -25.28
CA ARG A 503 -9.02 5.12 -25.65
C ARG A 503 -9.85 6.03 -24.76
N SER A 504 -10.03 5.64 -23.50
CA SER A 504 -10.75 6.47 -22.53
C SER A 504 -9.98 7.76 -22.27
N ARG A 505 -10.73 8.83 -21.92
CA ARG A 505 -10.15 10.13 -21.57
C ARG A 505 -9.25 10.06 -20.34
N LEU A 506 -9.57 9.21 -19.37
CA LEU A 506 -8.83 9.12 -18.10
C LEU A 506 -7.59 8.22 -18.18
N VAL A 507 -7.53 7.28 -19.12
CA VAL A 507 -6.47 6.26 -19.15
C VAL A 507 -5.85 6.12 -20.53
N GLY A 508 -6.59 5.60 -21.52
CA GLY A 508 -5.98 5.17 -22.79
C GLY A 508 -5.35 6.31 -23.60
N GLN A 509 -6.08 7.42 -23.75
CA GLN A 509 -5.58 8.60 -24.46
C GLN A 509 -4.38 9.27 -23.77
N PRO A 510 -4.44 9.62 -22.48
CA PRO A 510 -3.28 10.21 -21.79
C PRO A 510 -2.09 9.28 -21.72
N LEU A 511 -2.30 7.98 -21.52
CA LEU A 511 -1.21 7.03 -21.54
C LEU A 511 -0.49 6.99 -22.91
N ALA A 512 -1.25 6.92 -24.01
CA ALA A 512 -0.67 6.95 -25.35
C ALA A 512 0.12 8.23 -25.62
N TYR A 513 -0.40 9.38 -25.19
CA TYR A 513 0.30 10.66 -25.31
C TYR A 513 1.58 10.70 -24.47
N MET A 514 1.52 10.29 -23.20
CA MET A 514 2.67 10.26 -22.29
C MET A 514 3.78 9.31 -22.74
N LEU A 515 3.41 8.19 -23.36
CA LEU A 515 4.35 7.25 -23.97
C LEU A 515 5.02 7.86 -25.22
N THR A 516 4.25 8.57 -26.04
CA THR A 516 4.79 9.27 -27.23
C THR A 516 5.78 10.36 -26.83
N GLN A 517 5.50 11.10 -25.74
CA GLN A 517 6.44 12.08 -25.16
C GLN A 517 7.73 11.45 -24.61
N ARG A 518 7.76 10.13 -24.45
CA ARG A 518 8.91 9.33 -24.00
C ARG A 518 9.50 8.50 -25.14
N ASP A 519 9.35 8.99 -26.38
CA ASP A 519 9.90 8.42 -27.61
C ASP A 519 9.43 6.99 -27.95
N ALA A 520 8.32 6.52 -27.37
CA ALA A 520 7.74 5.23 -27.72
C ALA A 520 7.05 5.26 -29.09
N VAL A 521 7.08 4.14 -29.81
CA VAL A 521 6.30 3.94 -31.04
C VAL A 521 4.92 3.42 -30.65
N VAL A 522 3.96 4.34 -30.50
CA VAL A 522 2.64 4.03 -29.91
C VAL A 522 1.59 3.72 -30.98
N THR A 523 0.92 2.57 -30.83
CA THR A 523 -0.33 2.24 -31.54
C THR A 523 -1.49 2.20 -30.54
N VAL A 524 -2.64 2.78 -30.92
CA VAL A 524 -3.85 2.74 -30.10
C VAL A 524 -4.90 1.87 -30.79
N ALA A 525 -5.36 0.83 -30.10
CA ALA A 525 -6.51 -0.01 -30.48
C ALA A 525 -7.64 0.16 -29.45
N HIS A 526 -8.79 -0.44 -29.71
CA HIS A 526 -9.95 -0.37 -28.82
C HIS A 526 -10.86 -1.59 -28.97
N SER A 527 -11.88 -1.71 -28.12
CA SER A 527 -12.83 -2.83 -28.14
C SER A 527 -13.56 -3.04 -29.47
N HIS A 528 -13.68 -2.00 -30.31
CA HIS A 528 -14.29 -2.10 -31.65
C HIS A 528 -13.27 -2.42 -32.78
N THR A 529 -11.99 -2.61 -32.45
CA THR A 529 -11.00 -3.02 -33.44
C THR A 529 -11.30 -4.46 -33.86
N ASP A 530 -11.25 -4.73 -35.16
CA ASP A 530 -11.46 -6.08 -35.68
C ASP A 530 -10.53 -7.09 -34.99
N ALA A 531 -11.05 -8.27 -34.65
CA ALA A 531 -10.32 -9.25 -33.84
C ALA A 531 -9.05 -9.77 -34.53
N ALA A 532 -9.07 -9.95 -35.86
CA ALA A 532 -7.88 -10.38 -36.60
C ALA A 532 -6.81 -9.28 -36.61
N GLN A 533 -7.24 -8.02 -36.76
CA GLN A 533 -6.33 -6.88 -36.67
C GLN A 533 -5.77 -6.71 -35.24
N LEU A 534 -6.61 -6.83 -34.22
CA LEU A 534 -6.19 -6.74 -32.81
C LEU A 534 -5.16 -7.82 -32.49
N LYS A 535 -5.41 -9.06 -32.92
CA LYS A 535 -4.44 -10.16 -32.77
C LYS A 535 -3.09 -9.83 -33.42
N ALA A 536 -3.08 -9.30 -34.65
CA ALA A 536 -1.85 -8.92 -35.34
C ALA A 536 -1.08 -7.83 -34.56
N LEU A 537 -1.77 -6.79 -34.10
CA LEU A 537 -1.16 -5.72 -33.30
C LEU A 537 -0.59 -6.24 -31.98
N VAL A 538 -1.30 -7.13 -31.28
CA VAL A 538 -0.84 -7.74 -30.03
C VAL A 538 0.43 -8.58 -30.26
N GLY A 539 0.52 -9.30 -31.37
CA GLY A 539 1.69 -10.10 -31.73
C GLY A 539 2.94 -9.28 -32.14
N GLU A 540 2.77 -7.98 -32.40
CA GLU A 540 3.87 -7.08 -32.78
C GLU A 540 4.35 -6.19 -31.61
N ALA A 541 3.58 -6.10 -30.53
CA ALA A 541 3.83 -5.20 -29.41
C ALA A 541 4.99 -5.69 -28.53
N ASP A 542 5.99 -4.83 -28.32
CA ASP A 542 7.04 -5.06 -27.31
C ASP A 542 6.48 -4.81 -25.90
N ILE A 543 5.55 -3.85 -25.79
CA ILE A 543 4.83 -3.53 -24.56
C ILE A 543 3.33 -3.49 -24.87
N LEU A 544 2.54 -4.30 -24.17
CA LEU A 544 1.09 -4.40 -24.29
C LEU A 544 0.41 -3.81 -23.05
N ILE A 545 -0.44 -2.81 -23.23
CA ILE A 545 -1.14 -2.13 -22.13
C ILE A 545 -2.66 -2.07 -22.42
N PRO A 546 -3.43 -3.10 -22.03
CA PRO A 546 -4.88 -3.06 -22.18
C PRO A 546 -5.53 -2.30 -21.04
N CYS A 547 -6.42 -1.39 -21.41
CA CYS A 547 -7.21 -0.53 -20.54
C CYS A 547 -8.62 -0.30 -21.13
N ALA A 548 -9.18 -1.32 -21.77
CA ALA A 548 -10.47 -1.27 -22.44
C ALA A 548 -11.63 -1.53 -21.47
N GLY A 549 -11.38 -2.26 -20.37
CA GLY A 549 -12.43 -2.64 -19.41
C GLY A 549 -13.38 -3.70 -19.97
N VAL A 550 -12.89 -4.55 -20.88
CA VAL A 550 -13.66 -5.62 -21.52
C VAL A 550 -12.98 -6.96 -21.21
N PRO A 551 -13.53 -7.76 -20.27
CA PRO A 551 -12.98 -9.05 -19.87
C PRO A 551 -12.66 -9.95 -21.06
N GLY A 552 -11.44 -10.46 -21.11
CA GLY A 552 -11.02 -11.43 -22.13
C GLY A 552 -10.98 -10.92 -23.57
N LEU A 553 -11.03 -9.59 -23.79
CA LEU A 553 -10.87 -8.96 -25.11
C LEU A 553 -9.61 -9.45 -25.83
N ILE A 554 -8.55 -9.71 -25.08
CA ILE A 554 -7.27 -10.22 -25.59
C ILE A 554 -7.08 -11.66 -25.12
N ASN A 555 -6.66 -12.52 -26.04
CA ASN A 555 -6.23 -13.87 -25.70
C ASN A 555 -4.74 -13.88 -25.31
N ALA A 556 -4.39 -14.50 -24.18
CA ALA A 556 -3.00 -14.69 -23.75
C ALA A 556 -2.08 -15.26 -24.85
N ALA A 557 -2.59 -16.16 -25.70
CA ALA A 557 -1.82 -16.78 -26.78
C ALA A 557 -1.46 -15.82 -27.94
N TRP A 558 -1.98 -14.59 -27.95
CA TRP A 558 -1.62 -13.59 -28.95
C TRP A 558 -0.37 -12.80 -28.55
N ILE A 559 0.01 -12.84 -27.28
CA ILE A 559 1.10 -12.05 -26.71
C ILE A 559 2.42 -12.48 -27.33
N LYS A 560 3.20 -11.50 -27.79
CA LYS A 560 4.53 -11.68 -28.36
C LYS A 560 5.51 -12.25 -27.32
N ASP A 561 6.39 -13.15 -27.77
CA ASP A 561 7.49 -13.66 -26.95
C ASP A 561 8.40 -12.52 -26.47
N GLY A 562 8.69 -12.49 -25.18
CA GLY A 562 9.49 -11.45 -24.53
C GLY A 562 8.77 -10.12 -24.33
N ALA A 563 7.45 -10.03 -24.59
CA ALA A 563 6.70 -8.80 -24.36
C ALA A 563 6.57 -8.45 -22.87
N VAL A 564 6.51 -7.15 -22.59
CA VAL A 564 6.06 -6.63 -21.28
C VAL A 564 4.56 -6.38 -21.35
N VAL A 565 3.80 -6.90 -20.39
CA VAL A 565 2.34 -6.80 -20.37
C VAL A 565 1.89 -6.11 -19.09
N ILE A 566 1.22 -4.96 -19.19
CA ILE A 566 0.68 -4.24 -18.03
C ILE A 566 -0.84 -4.18 -18.16
N ASN A 567 -1.57 -5.11 -17.55
CA ASN A 567 -3.03 -5.06 -17.58
C ASN A 567 -3.57 -3.97 -16.65
N VAL A 568 -4.23 -2.95 -17.23
CA VAL A 568 -4.91 -1.88 -16.48
C VAL A 568 -6.39 -2.20 -16.27
N GLY A 569 -7.03 -2.89 -17.22
CA GLY A 569 -8.46 -3.21 -17.16
C GLY A 569 -8.85 -4.01 -15.92
N THR A 570 -9.83 -3.50 -15.18
CA THR A 570 -10.35 -4.07 -13.93
C THR A 570 -11.87 -4.10 -13.98
N THR A 571 -12.47 -5.14 -14.54
CA THR A 571 -13.93 -5.22 -14.73
C THR A 571 -14.54 -6.21 -13.76
N LEU A 572 -15.60 -5.79 -13.05
CA LEU A 572 -16.42 -6.70 -12.28
C LEU A 572 -17.32 -7.50 -13.21
N SER A 573 -17.30 -8.82 -13.11
CA SER A 573 -18.21 -9.67 -13.86
C SER A 573 -18.98 -10.60 -12.94
N ALA A 574 -20.31 -10.57 -13.07
CA ALA A 574 -21.22 -11.53 -12.42
C ALA A 574 -21.24 -12.88 -13.13
N GLU A 575 -20.78 -12.95 -14.38
CA GLU A 575 -20.80 -14.16 -15.22
C GLU A 575 -19.72 -15.18 -14.80
N PHE A 576 -18.65 -14.72 -14.14
CA PHE A 576 -17.51 -15.57 -13.74
C PHE A 576 -17.52 -16.03 -12.27
N LEU A 577 -18.61 -15.81 -11.52
CA LEU A 577 -19.10 -16.42 -10.24
C LEU A 577 -19.87 -15.38 -9.38
N PRO A 578 -20.78 -15.80 -8.47
CA PRO A 578 -21.81 -14.93 -7.85
C PRO A 578 -21.29 -13.76 -7.01
N ASP A 579 -20.03 -13.80 -6.56
CA ASP A 579 -19.42 -12.74 -5.73
C ASP A 579 -18.39 -11.86 -6.48
N ARG A 580 -18.44 -11.80 -7.82
CA ARG A 580 -17.92 -10.67 -8.65
C ARG A 580 -16.43 -10.34 -8.50
N TYR A 581 -15.54 -11.20 -9.01
CA TYR A 581 -14.09 -10.88 -9.11
C TYR A 581 -13.78 -9.75 -10.10
N LEU A 582 -12.67 -9.02 -9.85
CA LEU A 582 -12.05 -8.13 -10.85
C LEU A 582 -11.35 -8.97 -11.92
N VAL A 583 -11.88 -8.93 -13.14
CA VAL A 583 -11.38 -9.70 -14.29
C VAL A 583 -10.51 -8.80 -15.18
N PRO A 584 -9.33 -9.28 -15.62
CA PRO A 584 -8.48 -8.56 -16.57
C PRO A 584 -9.07 -8.50 -17.99
N ASP A 585 -8.58 -7.56 -18.79
CA ASP A 585 -8.88 -7.48 -20.23
C ASP A 585 -8.25 -8.66 -21.02
N ILE A 586 -7.29 -9.36 -20.42
CA ILE A 586 -6.58 -10.51 -21.00
C ILE A 586 -7.06 -11.82 -20.36
N SER A 587 -7.60 -12.73 -21.17
CA SER A 587 -7.94 -14.08 -20.74
C SER A 587 -6.68 -14.92 -20.49
N GLY A 588 -6.62 -15.60 -19.33
CA GLY A 588 -5.48 -16.46 -18.99
C GLY A 588 -4.17 -15.73 -18.67
N LEU A 589 -4.24 -14.44 -18.26
CA LEU A 589 -3.06 -13.58 -18.02
C LEU A 589 -1.98 -14.22 -17.13
N THR A 590 -2.36 -14.88 -16.05
CA THR A 590 -1.40 -15.52 -15.12
C THR A 590 -0.78 -16.81 -15.67
N SER A 591 -1.34 -17.37 -16.74
CA SER A 591 -0.82 -18.56 -17.42
C SER A 591 0.13 -18.22 -18.58
N VAL A 592 0.38 -16.94 -18.85
CA VAL A 592 1.29 -16.49 -19.89
C VAL A 592 2.73 -16.86 -19.51
N THR A 593 3.37 -17.70 -20.31
CA THR A 593 4.74 -18.19 -20.06
C THR A 593 5.81 -17.49 -20.88
N ASN A 594 5.44 -16.87 -22.00
CA ASN A 594 6.36 -16.28 -22.97
C ASN A 594 6.61 -14.79 -22.75
N ALA A 595 5.81 -14.09 -21.95
CA ALA A 595 6.03 -12.68 -21.61
C ALA A 595 7.25 -12.49 -20.69
N GLN A 596 7.99 -11.40 -20.89
CA GLN A 596 9.11 -11.00 -20.04
C GLN A 596 8.62 -10.53 -18.66
N LEU A 597 7.58 -9.69 -18.65
CA LEU A 597 6.99 -9.12 -17.44
C LEU A 597 5.46 -9.08 -17.55
N ILE A 598 4.76 -9.27 -16.44
CA ILE A 598 3.30 -9.31 -16.36
C ILE A 598 2.81 -8.53 -15.14
N GLY A 599 2.13 -7.40 -15.36
CA GLY A 599 1.31 -6.70 -14.39
C GLY A 599 -0.09 -7.32 -14.33
N THR A 600 -0.44 -7.91 -13.19
CA THR A 600 -1.71 -8.64 -13.00
C THR A 600 -2.86 -7.75 -12.58
N CYS A 601 -4.08 -8.29 -12.70
CA CYS A 601 -5.26 -7.78 -12.03
C CYS A 601 -5.87 -8.91 -11.18
N PRO A 602 -6.06 -8.71 -9.86
CA PRO A 602 -5.60 -7.57 -9.05
C PRO A 602 -4.08 -7.59 -8.79
N GLY A 603 -3.58 -6.59 -8.05
CA GLY A 603 -2.20 -6.55 -7.54
C GLY A 603 -1.14 -5.87 -8.43
N GLY A 604 -1.49 -5.48 -9.66
CA GLY A 604 -0.64 -4.71 -10.58
C GLY A 604 -0.87 -3.20 -10.50
N VAL A 605 -1.62 -2.64 -11.45
CA VAL A 605 -1.78 -1.17 -11.59
C VAL A 605 -2.64 -0.56 -10.47
N GLY A 606 -3.70 -1.25 -10.03
CA GLY A 606 -4.68 -0.72 -9.07
C GLY A 606 -4.07 -0.10 -7.79
N PRO A 607 -3.21 -0.82 -7.05
CA PRO A 607 -2.54 -0.29 -5.84
C PRO A 607 -1.72 0.99 -6.10
N MET A 608 -1.13 1.12 -7.28
CA MET A 608 -0.33 2.28 -7.66
C MET A 608 -1.17 3.52 -7.89
N VAL A 609 -2.39 3.39 -8.43
CA VAL A 609 -3.26 4.53 -8.73
C VAL A 609 -3.53 5.36 -7.48
N VAL A 610 -3.84 4.70 -6.36
CA VAL A 610 -4.10 5.37 -5.07
C VAL A 610 -2.82 6.03 -4.53
N ALA A 611 -1.69 5.34 -4.63
CA ALA A 611 -0.41 5.89 -4.17
C ALA A 611 -0.02 7.14 -4.97
N MET A 612 -0.24 7.13 -6.29
CA MET A 612 0.00 8.30 -7.15
C MET A 612 -0.94 9.47 -6.84
N LEU A 613 -2.20 9.20 -6.50
CA LEU A 613 -3.14 10.24 -6.07
C LEU A 613 -2.64 10.98 -4.83
N PHE A 614 -2.25 10.25 -3.77
CA PHE A 614 -1.73 10.88 -2.55
C PHE A 614 -0.37 11.54 -2.75
N ARG A 615 0.48 10.99 -3.61
CA ARG A 615 1.71 11.66 -4.05
C ARG A 615 1.39 13.03 -4.67
N ASN A 616 0.38 13.12 -5.53
CA ASN A 616 -0.03 14.37 -6.14
C ASN A 616 -0.56 15.37 -5.10
N VAL A 617 -1.31 14.91 -4.08
CA VAL A 617 -1.72 15.77 -2.94
C VAL A 617 -0.49 16.34 -2.23
N ALA A 618 0.50 15.51 -1.90
CA ALA A 618 1.71 15.95 -1.22
C ALA A 618 2.49 16.99 -2.06
N LEU A 619 2.64 16.75 -3.37
CA LEU A 619 3.30 17.70 -4.28
C LEU A 619 2.55 19.02 -4.38
N ASN A 620 1.20 18.99 -4.41
CA ASN A 620 0.40 20.21 -4.41
C ASN A 620 0.51 20.96 -3.08
N ALA A 621 0.55 20.25 -1.95
CA ALA A 621 0.73 20.86 -0.65
C ALA A 621 2.13 21.50 -0.50
N GLU A 622 3.18 20.83 -0.99
CA GLU A 622 4.51 21.44 -1.09
C GLU A 622 4.49 22.71 -1.98
N ALA A 623 3.74 22.67 -3.07
CA ALA A 623 3.63 23.78 -4.00
C ALA A 623 2.86 25.00 -3.47
N ARG A 624 1.77 24.74 -2.73
CA ARG A 624 0.83 25.75 -2.23
C ARG A 624 1.26 26.36 -0.90
N GLY A 625 2.38 25.91 -0.34
CA GLY A 625 2.88 26.41 0.93
C GLY A 625 3.30 27.87 0.81
N ASP A 626 2.47 28.78 1.31
CA ASP A 626 2.99 30.05 1.82
C ASP A 626 3.63 29.74 3.17
N TRP A 627 4.91 29.35 3.14
CA TRP A 627 5.63 28.70 4.24
C TRP A 627 5.88 29.59 5.47
N GLY A 628 5.27 30.78 5.55
CA GLY A 628 5.60 31.80 6.55
C GLY A 628 7.06 32.28 6.46
N MET A 629 7.80 31.82 5.44
CA MET A 629 9.19 32.12 5.12
C MET A 629 9.29 32.94 3.83
N GLY A 630 8.16 33.51 3.36
CA GLY A 630 7.98 34.07 2.02
C GLY A 630 9.17 34.83 1.46
N GLY A 631 9.40 34.64 0.16
CA GLY A 631 10.40 35.35 -0.62
C GLY A 631 10.26 36.86 -0.45
N ALA A 632 11.38 37.57 -0.60
CA ALA A 632 11.37 39.01 -0.40
C ALA A 632 10.53 39.72 -1.50
N THR A 633 9.54 40.48 -1.07
CA THR A 633 8.73 41.33 -1.95
C THR A 633 9.43 42.68 -2.16
N LYS A 634 8.93 43.48 -3.10
CA LYS A 634 9.38 44.88 -3.27
C LYS A 634 9.25 45.73 -1.99
N ASP A 635 8.40 45.32 -1.05
CA ASP A 635 8.13 46.02 0.20
C ASP A 635 9.00 45.49 1.36
N THR A 636 9.81 44.45 1.14
CA THR A 636 10.73 43.91 2.13
C THR A 636 11.83 44.95 2.44
N PRO A 637 12.09 45.28 3.71
CA PRO A 637 13.08 46.30 4.06
C PRO A 637 14.51 45.86 3.75
N ALA A 638 15.27 46.73 3.09
CA ALA A 638 16.71 46.56 2.96
C ALA A 638 17.42 46.63 4.33
N LEU A 639 18.35 45.72 4.57
CA LEU A 639 19.21 45.76 5.76
C LEU A 639 20.29 46.83 5.60
N GLN A 640 20.39 47.71 6.58
CA GLN A 640 21.39 48.78 6.64
C GLN A 640 21.93 48.97 8.06
N GLY A 641 23.08 49.64 8.18
CA GLY A 641 23.65 50.05 9.46
C GLY A 641 23.82 48.88 10.45
N ALA A 642 23.30 49.06 11.67
CA ALA A 642 23.44 48.06 12.74
C ALA A 642 22.75 46.72 12.41
N GLY A 643 21.62 46.73 11.70
CA GLY A 643 20.89 45.50 11.33
C GLY A 643 21.70 44.60 10.39
N LEU A 644 22.35 45.20 9.39
CA LEU A 644 23.25 44.47 8.48
C LEU A 644 24.46 43.88 9.22
N GLN A 645 25.04 44.64 10.16
CA GLN A 645 26.17 44.18 10.98
C GLN A 645 25.81 43.03 11.93
N VAL A 646 24.55 42.94 12.37
CA VAL A 646 24.07 41.81 13.17
C VAL A 646 23.88 40.59 12.26
N ALA A 647 23.24 40.76 11.10
CA ALA A 647 23.00 39.67 10.16
C ALA A 647 24.32 39.03 9.65
N LEU A 648 25.31 39.84 9.28
CA LEU A 648 26.64 39.36 8.87
C LEU A 648 27.36 38.57 9.98
N ARG A 649 27.22 38.98 11.25
CA ARG A 649 27.77 38.22 12.39
C ARG A 649 27.09 36.87 12.58
N GLY A 650 25.82 36.74 12.18
CA GLY A 650 25.08 35.47 12.18
C GLY A 650 25.42 34.53 11.03
N ALA A 651 26.10 35.02 9.99
CA ALA A 651 26.50 34.25 8.80
C ALA A 651 28.00 34.39 8.53
N PRO A 652 28.88 33.86 9.41
CA PRO A 652 30.33 34.12 9.36
C PRO A 652 31.03 33.55 8.13
N GLN A 653 30.39 32.64 7.40
CA GLN A 653 30.88 32.05 6.16
C GLN A 653 30.55 32.89 4.92
N TRP A 654 29.81 34.00 5.09
CA TRP A 654 29.34 34.87 4.02
C TRP A 654 29.97 36.26 4.15
N GLU A 655 30.41 36.81 3.02
CA GLU A 655 31.00 38.15 2.95
C GLU A 655 30.08 39.13 2.24
N LEU A 656 30.07 40.39 2.68
CA LEU A 656 29.37 41.45 1.95
C LEU A 656 30.19 41.82 0.69
N SER A 657 29.52 41.83 -0.45
CA SER A 657 30.12 42.07 -1.76
C SER A 657 29.18 42.93 -2.63
N GLN A 658 29.55 43.11 -3.89
CA GLN A 658 28.72 43.69 -4.94
C GLN A 658 28.62 42.74 -6.13
N THR A 659 27.44 42.69 -6.74
CA THR A 659 27.22 42.02 -8.03
C THR A 659 27.95 42.77 -9.15
N GLU A 660 28.04 42.19 -10.35
CA GLU A 660 28.64 42.87 -11.51
C GLU A 660 27.93 44.18 -11.87
N ALA A 661 26.66 44.33 -11.52
CA ALA A 661 25.88 45.55 -11.71
C ALA A 661 26.04 46.58 -10.56
N GLY A 662 26.91 46.31 -9.57
CA GLY A 662 27.15 47.19 -8.42
C GLY A 662 26.10 47.09 -7.31
N VAL A 663 25.25 46.06 -7.31
CA VAL A 663 24.21 45.86 -6.30
C VAL A 663 24.79 45.18 -5.07
N PRO A 664 24.53 45.67 -3.84
CA PRO A 664 24.98 44.97 -2.63
C PRO A 664 24.43 43.53 -2.57
N CYS A 665 25.29 42.57 -2.29
CA CYS A 665 24.96 41.15 -2.12
C CYS A 665 25.80 40.53 -1.01
N ILE A 666 25.42 39.36 -0.53
CA ILE A 666 26.32 38.48 0.23
C ILE A 666 26.85 37.38 -0.68
N ARG A 667 28.13 37.02 -0.52
CA ARG A 667 28.81 36.02 -1.34
C ARG A 667 29.41 34.93 -0.46
N ARG A 668 29.38 33.70 -0.95
CA ARG A 668 30.13 32.56 -0.39
C ARG A 668 30.64 31.68 -1.53
N THR A 669 31.85 31.14 -1.38
CA THR A 669 32.39 30.14 -2.31
C THR A 669 32.65 28.83 -1.56
N ILE A 670 32.14 27.73 -2.09
CA ILE A 670 32.31 26.39 -1.51
C ILE A 670 33.16 25.55 -2.47
N HIS A 671 34.18 24.90 -1.93
CA HIS A 671 35.04 24.00 -2.67
C HIS A 671 34.55 22.55 -2.56
N CYS A 672 34.30 21.90 -3.70
CA CYS A 672 33.87 20.52 -3.81
C CYS A 672 35.00 19.63 -4.37
N GLY A 673 35.18 18.44 -3.80
CA GLY A 673 36.24 17.51 -4.21
C GLY A 673 36.03 16.90 -5.60
N SER A 674 34.78 16.83 -6.06
CA SER A 674 34.41 16.32 -7.38
C SER A 674 33.28 17.11 -8.03
N TYR A 675 33.08 16.90 -9.34
CA TYR A 675 31.94 17.47 -10.07
C TYR A 675 30.60 16.90 -9.58
N THR A 676 30.57 15.63 -9.16
CA THR A 676 29.38 15.00 -8.61
C THR A 676 28.95 15.68 -7.31
N ASP A 677 29.89 15.93 -6.39
CA ASP A 677 29.59 16.62 -5.13
C ASP A 677 29.08 18.05 -5.37
N ALA A 678 29.64 18.74 -6.37
CA ALA A 678 29.17 20.07 -6.78
C ALA A 678 27.73 20.02 -7.32
N VAL A 679 27.38 19.00 -8.11
CA VAL A 679 26.01 18.81 -8.63
C VAL A 679 25.03 18.48 -7.51
N ASP A 680 25.42 17.64 -6.55
CA ASP A 680 24.56 17.28 -5.43
C ASP A 680 24.36 18.47 -4.48
N LEU A 681 25.41 19.25 -4.20
CA LEU A 681 25.31 20.51 -3.49
C LEU A 681 24.35 21.47 -4.20
N MET A 682 24.49 21.66 -5.51
CA MET A 682 23.59 22.54 -6.28
C MET A 682 22.15 22.05 -6.27
N ARG A 683 21.90 20.74 -6.29
CA ARG A 683 20.55 20.17 -6.18
C ARG A 683 19.94 20.46 -4.81
N ALA A 684 20.74 20.35 -3.74
CA ALA A 684 20.32 20.65 -2.38
C ALA A 684 20.06 22.16 -2.19
N VAL A 685 20.95 23.02 -2.69
CA VAL A 685 20.75 24.49 -2.70
C VAL A 685 19.49 24.86 -3.48
N ALA A 686 19.26 24.25 -4.66
CA ALA A 686 18.05 24.50 -5.44
C ALA A 686 16.76 24.10 -4.70
N ALA A 687 16.79 23.01 -3.91
CA ALA A 687 15.66 22.62 -3.08
C ALA A 687 15.37 23.67 -1.99
N GLU A 688 16.39 24.15 -1.28
CA GLU A 688 16.23 25.21 -0.28
C GLU A 688 15.81 26.55 -0.90
N SER A 689 16.36 26.90 -2.05
CA SER A 689 15.95 28.11 -2.79
C SER A 689 14.49 28.06 -3.22
N ASN A 690 14.01 26.91 -3.70
CA ASN A 690 12.59 26.73 -4.03
C ASN A 690 11.71 26.76 -2.78
N ARG A 691 12.20 26.21 -1.65
CA ARG A 691 11.49 26.24 -0.36
C ARG A 691 11.34 27.66 0.17
N LEU A 692 12.34 28.51 -0.03
CA LEU A 692 12.38 29.90 0.44
C LEU A 692 11.87 30.92 -0.58
N ASP A 693 11.54 30.49 -1.80
CA ASP A 693 11.25 31.36 -2.94
C ASP A 693 12.32 32.46 -3.13
N HIS A 694 13.59 32.04 -3.02
CA HIS A 694 14.72 32.95 -3.08
C HIS A 694 15.96 32.23 -3.62
N HIS A 695 16.53 32.72 -4.73
CA HIS A 695 17.55 31.99 -5.50
C HIS A 695 18.89 32.73 -5.51
N PRO A 696 20.02 32.03 -5.28
CA PRO A 696 21.34 32.60 -5.47
C PRO A 696 21.67 32.68 -6.96
N ASN A 697 22.48 33.66 -7.33
CA ASN A 697 23.27 33.55 -8.54
C ASN A 697 24.43 32.58 -8.30
N VAL A 698 24.55 31.56 -9.14
CA VAL A 698 25.59 30.53 -9.00
C VAL A 698 26.61 30.64 -10.13
N ARG A 699 27.90 30.62 -9.78
CA ARG A 699 29.02 30.51 -10.69
C ARG A 699 29.86 29.30 -10.32
N ILE A 700 30.14 28.46 -11.32
CA ILE A 700 30.93 27.23 -11.14
C ILE A 700 32.29 27.43 -11.82
N VAL A 701 33.37 27.17 -11.09
CA VAL A 701 34.73 27.17 -11.63
C VAL A 701 35.34 25.79 -11.40
N HIS A 702 35.56 25.07 -12.50
CA HIS A 702 36.17 23.74 -12.45
C HIS A 702 37.70 23.85 -12.49
N HIS A 703 38.36 23.39 -11.43
CA HIS A 703 39.81 23.34 -11.32
C HIS A 703 40.31 21.91 -11.55
N CYS A 704 40.43 21.49 -12.82
CA CYS A 704 40.93 20.19 -13.30
C CYS A 704 41.17 19.07 -12.25
N ILE A 705 42.33 19.02 -11.60
CA ILE A 705 42.68 17.99 -10.59
C ILE A 705 42.50 18.45 -9.14
N HIS A 706 42.09 19.69 -8.95
CA HIS A 706 41.99 20.37 -7.67
C HIS A 706 40.55 20.50 -7.18
N GLY A 707 39.53 20.15 -7.96
CA GLY A 707 38.12 20.16 -7.54
C GLY A 707 37.27 21.20 -8.27
N VAL A 708 36.13 21.59 -7.68
CA VAL A 708 35.15 22.51 -8.26
C VAL A 708 34.75 23.56 -7.23
N ASP A 709 34.89 24.84 -7.57
CA ASP A 709 34.41 25.94 -6.76
C ASP A 709 32.99 26.33 -7.19
N VAL A 710 32.05 26.33 -6.23
CA VAL A 710 30.68 26.82 -6.40
C VAL A 710 30.56 28.14 -5.65
N ALA A 711 30.61 29.25 -6.38
CA ALA A 711 30.44 30.60 -5.86
C ALA A 711 28.97 31.02 -5.96
N MET A 712 28.41 31.53 -4.87
CA MET A 712 27.02 31.94 -4.75
C MET A 712 26.93 33.38 -4.31
N GLU A 713 26.10 34.16 -5.01
CA GLU A 713 25.75 35.53 -4.66
C GLU A 713 24.26 35.61 -4.35
N VAL A 714 23.91 36.17 -3.20
CA VAL A 714 22.52 36.26 -2.72
C VAL A 714 22.20 37.72 -2.46
N TRP A 715 21.15 38.22 -3.09
CA TRP A 715 20.53 39.51 -2.82
C TRP A 715 19.06 39.49 -3.23
N THR A 716 18.29 40.43 -2.70
CA THR A 716 16.89 40.61 -3.07
C THR A 716 16.77 41.47 -4.32
N TYR A 717 16.44 40.84 -5.45
CA TYR A 717 16.32 41.52 -6.74
C TYR A 717 15.29 42.66 -6.75
N SER A 718 14.10 42.42 -6.17
CA SER A 718 12.98 43.38 -6.12
C SER A 718 13.27 44.63 -5.28
N VAL A 719 14.18 44.52 -4.31
CA VAL A 719 14.60 45.58 -3.37
C VAL A 719 15.91 46.24 -3.80
N ASN A 720 16.65 45.60 -4.72
CA ASN A 720 17.97 46.02 -5.18
C ASN A 720 18.99 46.21 -4.02
N ASN A 721 18.91 45.32 -3.02
CA ASN A 721 19.77 45.32 -1.83
C ASN A 721 19.69 43.97 -1.10
N VAL A 722 20.46 43.81 -0.02
CA VAL A 722 20.34 42.68 0.90
C VAL A 722 19.22 42.90 1.92
N THR A 723 18.48 41.85 2.24
CA THR A 723 17.35 41.79 3.18
C THR A 723 17.54 40.61 4.13
N GLU A 724 16.64 40.47 5.10
CA GLU A 724 16.67 39.33 6.02
C GLU A 724 16.48 37.98 5.31
N VAL A 725 15.74 37.94 4.20
CA VAL A 725 15.48 36.72 3.42
C VAL A 725 16.77 36.17 2.81
N ASP A 726 17.68 37.07 2.39
CA ASP A 726 19.01 36.69 1.90
C ASP A 726 19.80 35.92 2.96
N PHE A 727 19.73 36.37 4.22
CA PHE A 727 20.43 35.72 5.33
C PHE A 727 19.74 34.43 5.80
N ARG A 728 18.43 34.27 5.58
CA ARG A 728 17.74 32.98 5.81
C ARG A 728 18.19 31.93 4.80
N LEU A 729 18.31 32.30 3.52
CA LEU A 729 18.86 31.41 2.50
C LEU A 729 20.33 31.08 2.79
N ALA A 730 21.13 32.07 3.19
CA ALA A 730 22.52 31.84 3.59
C ALA A 730 22.64 30.82 4.74
N ALA A 731 21.79 30.94 5.77
CA ALA A 731 21.77 30.01 6.89
C ALA A 731 21.34 28.58 6.46
N ALA A 732 20.34 28.46 5.56
CA ALA A 732 19.94 27.17 5.02
C ALA A 732 21.08 26.50 4.22
N ILE A 733 21.79 27.27 3.39
CA ILE A 733 22.95 26.79 2.65
C ILE A 733 24.08 26.38 3.61
N ASP A 734 24.32 27.12 4.69
CA ASP A 734 25.32 26.75 5.70
C ASP A 734 25.00 25.39 6.35
N GLN A 735 23.71 25.08 6.58
CA GLN A 735 23.29 23.78 7.11
C GLN A 735 23.54 22.62 6.15
N LEU A 736 23.48 22.85 4.84
CA LEU A 736 23.79 21.82 3.84
C LEU A 736 25.29 21.48 3.77
N CYS A 737 26.15 22.38 4.29
CA CYS A 737 27.61 22.26 4.20
C CYS A 737 28.26 21.67 5.47
N ASN A 738 27.49 21.54 6.55
CA ASN A 738 27.90 20.94 7.81
C ASN A 738 27.45 19.48 7.86
#